data_AF-A0A6P6WGD9-F1
#
_entry.id   AF-A0A6P6WGD9-F1
#
_cell.length_a   1.000
_cell.length_b   1.000
_cell.length_c   1.000
_cell.angle_alpha   90.00
_cell.angle_beta   90.00
_cell.angle_gamma   90.00
#
_symmetry.space_group_name_H-M   'P 1'
#
loop_
_entity.id
_entity.type
_entity.pdbx_description
1 polymer ?
#
loop_
_entity_poly.entity_id
_entity_poly.type
_entity_poly.pdbx_seq_one_letter_code
_entity_poly.pdbx_strand_id
1 'polypeptide(L)'
;MSKSGLLSPHSRSEDSPPRRHSPSQAFQQRQPRQSPSRTRRAIPSQKQTLNKGLELTATSGDGFTGRLWFCNFNSQIANALIIEGDYKGSITALEHGYICATEMCYQELQMFFATSILHVHLMQWSDVSLVEGAVKRCNMLWESFSPEKGQQCLGLLFYNEMLHIFYLLRVCDYKSAAQHVDRVDAAMKSDLERTQHIREIKKEIDSVNLSLSRPDLGYRDRSALSEKLRRLEEQLNSFTGVSSTGKESIEPAYFGNVKRAFGDKLELAPPPIDGEWLPKGAIYALVDLSVVVFSRPKGLFRECGKRIQSGIQTIQEELKKLGIDDVVKEVDLQHSAIWMAGVYLMLLMQFLENKVAVDLTRSEFVEAQMALVEMRNWYLRFPTILQACQSIIEMLRGQYAHAMGCYNEAAFHFVEASKMTQSKSMKAMYQIYAAVAYICIDDAESSSNALDLIGPVYSIVDSFVGVREKTSVLFAYGLLLMRQDNLQEARLRLASGLQITHNFIGSLQLVSQYLTALGNLALALRDAGQAREILRSSLTLAKKLYDIPTQIWVLSNLTSLYQQLGEEGNEMENQEYQKRKVEDLQRRIGEASMSPHHFELIDKVKLEAHQLSELDIKRVTAGRSMNVDLDIPESVGLYTRAPMPASNRLMDLDFGRLGRHKN
;
A
#
# COMPACT_ATOMS: atom_id res chain seq x y z
N MET A 1 48.87 -30.43 -13.64
CA MET A 1 49.28 -31.36 -14.72
C MET A 1 48.21 -32.45 -14.83
N SER A 2 47.84 -33.04 -15.97
CA SER A 2 47.93 -32.67 -17.39
C SER A 2 47.14 -33.72 -18.20
N LYS A 3 46.39 -33.32 -19.24
CA LYS A 3 46.06 -34.07 -20.50
C LYS A 3 45.62 -35.56 -20.39
N SER A 4 44.38 -35.96 -20.73
CA SER A 4 43.63 -35.92 -22.01
C SER A 4 43.98 -37.04 -23.03
N GLY A 5 42.95 -37.76 -23.51
CA GLY A 5 43.00 -38.88 -24.48
C GLY A 5 41.99 -39.96 -24.05
N LEU A 6 40.86 -40.25 -24.70
CA LEU A 6 40.35 -40.03 -26.07
C LEU A 6 40.96 -41.00 -27.11
N LEU A 7 40.27 -42.12 -27.39
CA LEU A 7 39.88 -42.62 -28.73
C LEU A 7 39.21 -44.01 -28.70
N SER A 8 38.44 -44.31 -29.75
CA SER A 8 37.86 -45.62 -30.14
C SER A 8 38.62 -46.12 -31.42
N PRO A 9 38.15 -46.94 -32.41
CA PRO A 9 36.82 -47.51 -32.72
C PRO A 9 36.80 -48.96 -33.33
N HIS A 10 35.61 -49.35 -33.85
CA HIS A 10 35.34 -50.26 -35.00
C HIS A 10 35.57 -51.78 -34.94
N SER A 11 34.46 -52.53 -34.96
CA SER A 11 33.90 -53.31 -36.12
C SER A 11 32.53 -53.91 -35.67
N ARG A 12 31.43 -54.04 -36.45
CA ARG A 12 31.14 -54.56 -37.81
C ARG A 12 31.47 -56.06 -37.98
N SER A 13 30.60 -56.92 -38.52
CA SER A 13 29.23 -56.74 -39.06
C SER A 13 28.41 -58.06 -39.10
N GLU A 14 27.12 -57.98 -39.51
CA GLU A 14 26.33 -58.91 -40.38
C GLU A 14 26.42 -60.46 -40.21
N ASP A 15 25.37 -61.29 -40.37
CA ASP A 15 23.91 -61.17 -40.63
C ASP A 15 23.23 -62.47 -40.03
N SER A 16 22.06 -63.07 -40.35
CA SER A 16 20.98 -62.89 -41.34
C SER A 16 19.66 -63.57 -40.86
N PRO A 17 18.45 -63.15 -41.31
CA PRO A 17 17.16 -63.82 -41.03
C PRO A 17 16.84 -64.85 -42.16
N PRO A 18 15.59 -65.24 -42.52
CA PRO A 18 14.28 -65.11 -41.89
C PRO A 18 13.46 -66.42 -41.86
N ARG A 19 12.18 -66.36 -41.44
CA ARG A 19 11.09 -67.13 -42.09
C ARG A 19 9.73 -66.41 -41.96
N ARG A 20 8.94 -66.43 -43.04
CA ARG A 20 7.58 -65.86 -43.12
C ARG A 20 6.55 -67.00 -43.07
N HIS A 21 5.35 -66.75 -42.52
CA HIS A 21 4.14 -67.42 -42.98
C HIS A 21 2.91 -66.50 -42.93
N SER A 22 2.06 -66.64 -43.95
CA SER A 22 0.75 -66.02 -44.20
C SER A 22 0.12 -66.86 -45.34
N PRO A 23 -1.18 -66.72 -45.70
CA PRO A 23 -2.24 -65.88 -45.13
C PRO A 23 -3.52 -66.69 -44.77
N SER A 24 -4.58 -66.01 -44.30
CA SER A 24 -5.96 -66.21 -44.82
C SER A 24 -6.87 -65.05 -44.42
N GLN A 25 -8.06 -64.97 -45.04
CA GLN A 25 -9.04 -63.89 -44.87
C GLN A 25 -10.23 -64.32 -44.00
N ALA A 26 -10.74 -63.40 -43.17
CA ALA A 26 -12.14 -63.38 -42.73
C ALA A 26 -12.52 -61.96 -42.25
N PHE A 27 -13.46 -61.29 -42.93
CA PHE A 27 -14.06 -60.04 -42.47
C PHE A 27 -15.26 -60.35 -41.56
N GLN A 28 -15.23 -59.91 -40.28
CA GLN A 28 -16.45 -59.60 -39.55
C GLN A 28 -16.17 -58.61 -38.40
N GLN A 29 -17.13 -57.72 -38.16
CA GLN A 29 -16.96 -56.54 -37.31
C GLN A 29 -16.90 -56.90 -35.83
N ARG A 30 -15.93 -56.34 -35.10
CA ARG A 30 -15.95 -56.23 -33.63
C ARG A 30 -15.50 -54.84 -33.20
N GLN A 31 -16.33 -54.16 -32.43
CA GLN A 31 -16.01 -52.86 -31.85
C GLN A 31 -14.90 -53.02 -30.80
N PRO A 32 -13.87 -52.14 -30.77
CA PRO A 32 -12.83 -52.20 -29.76
C PRO A 32 -13.35 -51.75 -28.39
N ARG A 33 -12.93 -52.47 -27.34
CA ARG A 33 -13.35 -52.28 -25.95
C ARG A 33 -13.01 -50.86 -25.46
N GLN A 34 -13.95 -50.21 -24.78
CA GLN A 34 -13.64 -49.06 -23.93
C GLN A 34 -12.80 -49.51 -22.73
N SER A 35 -11.58 -48.99 -22.59
CA SER A 35 -10.85 -49.03 -21.33
C SER A 35 -11.45 -47.98 -20.37
N PRO A 36 -11.55 -48.27 -19.06
CA PRO A 36 -12.23 -47.39 -18.13
C PRO A 36 -11.45 -46.08 -17.95
N SER A 37 -12.02 -44.98 -18.45
CA SER A 37 -11.54 -43.64 -18.18
C SER A 37 -11.69 -43.34 -16.69
N ARG A 38 -10.55 -43.30 -15.97
CA ARG A 38 -10.49 -42.64 -14.65
C ARG A 38 -10.74 -41.15 -14.86
N THR A 39 -12.00 -40.76 -14.81
CA THR A 39 -12.42 -39.36 -14.75
C THR A 39 -11.74 -38.71 -13.56
N ARG A 40 -10.77 -37.82 -13.83
CA ARG A 40 -10.42 -36.77 -12.88
C ARG A 40 -11.73 -36.06 -12.57
N ARG A 41 -12.28 -36.23 -11.36
CA ARG A 41 -13.33 -35.35 -10.86
C ARG A 41 -12.72 -33.97 -10.82
N ALA A 42 -13.09 -33.11 -11.78
CA ALA A 42 -12.81 -31.69 -11.67
C ALA A 42 -13.44 -31.22 -10.35
N ILE A 43 -12.64 -30.62 -9.48
CA ILE A 43 -13.16 -29.94 -8.30
C ILE A 43 -14.06 -28.82 -8.85
N PRO A 44 -15.35 -28.75 -8.48
CA PRO A 44 -16.20 -27.64 -8.91
C PRO A 44 -15.54 -26.32 -8.55
N SER A 45 -15.62 -25.31 -9.43
CA SER A 45 -15.11 -23.99 -9.06
C SER A 45 -15.85 -23.51 -7.81
N GLN A 46 -15.16 -22.78 -6.92
CA GLN A 46 -15.73 -22.31 -5.66
C GLN A 46 -17.11 -21.63 -5.87
N LYS A 47 -17.19 -20.80 -6.92
CA LYS A 47 -18.39 -20.18 -7.49
C LYS A 47 -19.55 -21.17 -7.77
N GLN A 48 -19.29 -22.33 -8.37
CA GLN A 48 -20.31 -23.37 -8.61
C GLN A 48 -20.83 -24.02 -7.31
N THR A 49 -19.97 -24.18 -6.31
CA THR A 49 -20.37 -24.72 -5.00
C THR A 49 -21.22 -23.71 -4.23
N LEU A 50 -20.82 -22.43 -4.25
CA LEU A 50 -21.54 -21.35 -3.57
C LEU A 50 -22.89 -21.03 -4.23
N ASN A 51 -22.99 -21.05 -5.57
CA ASN A 51 -24.26 -20.87 -6.27
C ASN A 51 -25.27 -21.96 -5.89
N LYS A 52 -24.84 -23.21 -5.71
CA LYS A 52 -25.69 -24.28 -5.19
C LYS A 52 -26.09 -24.06 -3.72
N GLY A 53 -25.24 -23.40 -2.94
CA GLY A 53 -25.61 -22.88 -1.61
C GLY A 53 -26.78 -21.89 -1.68
N LEU A 54 -26.71 -20.92 -2.60
CA LEU A 54 -27.82 -19.99 -2.86
C LEU A 54 -29.10 -20.71 -3.31
N GLU A 55 -28.99 -21.60 -4.30
CA GLU A 55 -30.13 -22.42 -4.79
C GLU A 55 -30.81 -23.16 -3.63
N LEU A 56 -30.03 -23.81 -2.76
CA LEU A 56 -30.56 -24.51 -1.58
C LEU A 56 -31.22 -23.56 -0.58
N THR A 57 -30.62 -22.40 -0.27
CA THR A 57 -31.25 -21.40 0.63
C THR A 57 -32.55 -20.84 0.04
N ALA A 58 -32.62 -20.61 -1.27
CA ALA A 58 -33.81 -20.13 -1.94
C ALA A 58 -34.94 -21.18 -2.03
N THR A 59 -34.62 -22.47 -1.97
CA THR A 59 -35.62 -23.57 -1.97
C THR A 59 -36.01 -24.09 -0.58
N SER A 60 -35.30 -23.69 0.49
CA SER A 60 -35.42 -24.35 1.81
C SER A 60 -35.32 -23.39 3.00
N GLY A 61 -35.28 -22.07 2.78
CA GLY A 61 -34.74 -21.11 3.73
C GLY A 61 -35.61 -19.91 4.12
N ASP A 62 -36.94 -20.04 4.16
CA ASP A 62 -37.85 -18.92 4.55
C ASP A 62 -37.60 -18.35 5.95
N GLY A 63 -36.97 -19.11 6.85
CA GLY A 63 -36.64 -18.70 8.21
C GLY A 63 -35.40 -17.80 8.31
N PHE A 64 -35.28 -17.07 9.43
CA PHE A 64 -34.16 -16.16 9.75
C PHE A 64 -32.77 -16.77 9.50
N THR A 65 -32.55 -18.02 9.91
CA THR A 65 -31.30 -18.76 9.68
C THR A 65 -31.02 -19.02 8.20
N GLY A 66 -32.05 -19.26 7.38
CA GLY A 66 -31.90 -19.42 5.93
C GLY A 66 -31.44 -18.12 5.26
N ARG A 67 -32.00 -16.98 5.68
CA ARG A 67 -31.56 -15.65 5.24
C ARG A 67 -30.12 -15.33 5.67
N LEU A 68 -29.71 -15.68 6.89
CA LEU A 68 -28.30 -15.57 7.31
C LEU A 68 -27.35 -16.36 6.40
N TRP A 69 -27.71 -17.60 6.03
CA TRP A 69 -26.89 -18.39 5.10
C TRP A 69 -26.90 -17.83 3.67
N PHE A 70 -28.03 -17.28 3.20
CA PHE A 70 -28.11 -16.59 1.92
C PHE A 70 -27.17 -15.37 1.87
N CYS A 71 -27.13 -14.57 2.94
CA CYS A 71 -26.18 -13.47 3.09
C CYS A 71 -24.73 -13.98 3.09
N ASN A 72 -24.41 -15.04 3.84
CA ASN A 72 -23.06 -15.63 3.87
C ASN A 72 -22.60 -16.07 2.47
N PHE A 73 -23.43 -16.83 1.75
CA PHE A 73 -23.10 -17.29 0.40
C PHE A 73 -22.91 -16.14 -0.59
N ASN A 74 -23.74 -15.09 -0.54
CA ASN A 74 -23.55 -13.90 -1.37
C ASN A 74 -22.21 -13.18 -1.08
N SER A 75 -21.83 -13.06 0.20
CA SER A 75 -20.53 -12.47 0.59
C SER A 75 -19.34 -13.31 0.09
N GLN A 76 -19.42 -14.64 0.17
CA GLN A 76 -18.36 -15.51 -0.33
C GLN A 76 -18.30 -15.53 -1.87
N ILE A 77 -19.44 -15.40 -2.55
CA ILE A 77 -19.52 -15.25 -4.01
C ILE A 77 -18.86 -13.93 -4.44
N ALA A 78 -19.15 -12.83 -3.75
CA ALA A 78 -18.52 -11.54 -4.02
C ALA A 78 -16.97 -11.63 -3.98
N ASN A 79 -16.42 -12.23 -2.93
CA ASN A 79 -14.97 -12.48 -2.83
C ASN A 79 -14.43 -13.35 -3.99
N ALA A 80 -15.10 -14.47 -4.29
CA ALA A 80 -14.72 -15.32 -5.42
C ALA A 80 -14.78 -14.60 -6.78
N LEU A 81 -15.70 -13.65 -6.95
CA LEU A 81 -15.84 -12.82 -8.15
C LEU A 81 -14.74 -11.74 -8.25
N ILE A 82 -14.32 -11.14 -7.15
CA ILE A 82 -13.16 -10.23 -7.10
C ILE A 82 -11.88 -10.98 -7.55
N ILE A 83 -11.68 -12.21 -7.08
CA ILE A 83 -10.54 -13.08 -7.47
C ILE A 83 -10.62 -13.51 -8.96
N GLU A 84 -11.81 -13.47 -9.57
CA GLU A 84 -12.00 -13.66 -11.02
C GLU A 84 -11.92 -12.34 -11.83
N GLY A 85 -11.82 -11.18 -11.17
CA GLY A 85 -11.82 -9.85 -11.81
C GLY A 85 -13.21 -9.29 -12.14
N ASP A 86 -14.29 -9.98 -11.71
CA ASP A 86 -15.68 -9.59 -11.97
C ASP A 86 -16.23 -8.69 -10.86
N TYR A 87 -15.69 -7.48 -10.78
CA TYR A 87 -16.12 -6.46 -9.80
C TYR A 87 -17.62 -6.13 -9.89
N LYS A 88 -18.21 -6.19 -11.10
CA LYS A 88 -19.64 -5.92 -11.29
C LYS A 88 -20.51 -7.06 -10.76
N GLY A 89 -20.14 -8.31 -11.04
CA GLY A 89 -20.77 -9.48 -10.43
C GLY A 89 -20.64 -9.46 -8.91
N SER A 90 -19.48 -9.05 -8.39
CA SER A 90 -19.24 -8.90 -6.95
C SER A 90 -20.21 -7.89 -6.31
N ILE A 91 -20.30 -6.67 -6.85
CA ILE A 91 -21.27 -5.66 -6.38
C ILE A 91 -22.71 -6.20 -6.45
N THR A 92 -23.06 -6.92 -7.51
CA THR A 92 -24.40 -7.52 -7.68
C THR A 92 -24.71 -8.54 -6.57
N ALA A 93 -23.75 -9.40 -6.20
CA ALA A 93 -23.91 -10.35 -5.10
C ALA A 93 -24.01 -9.63 -3.74
N LEU A 94 -23.19 -8.59 -3.50
CA LEU A 94 -23.27 -7.81 -2.27
C LEU A 94 -24.60 -7.06 -2.12
N GLU A 95 -25.17 -6.54 -3.22
CA GLU A 95 -26.49 -5.89 -3.19
C GLU A 95 -27.62 -6.90 -2.88
N HIS A 96 -27.54 -8.15 -3.36
CA HIS A 96 -28.50 -9.19 -2.94
C HIS A 96 -28.40 -9.49 -1.43
N GLY A 97 -27.18 -9.54 -0.88
CA GLY A 97 -26.96 -9.65 0.57
C GLY A 97 -27.50 -8.45 1.35
N TYR A 98 -27.26 -7.23 0.85
CA TYR A 98 -27.76 -5.99 1.42
C TYR A 98 -29.29 -5.94 1.49
N ILE A 99 -29.97 -6.32 0.39
CA ILE A 99 -31.43 -6.40 0.33
C ILE A 99 -31.95 -7.39 1.37
N CYS A 100 -31.38 -8.59 1.44
CA CYS A 100 -31.81 -9.60 2.41
C CYS A 100 -31.59 -9.14 3.88
N ALA A 101 -30.45 -8.49 4.17
CA ALA A 101 -30.18 -7.88 5.47
C ALA A 101 -31.14 -6.71 5.81
N THR A 102 -31.63 -6.01 4.79
CA THR A 102 -32.67 -4.97 4.90
C THR A 102 -34.03 -5.60 5.25
N GLU A 103 -34.43 -6.66 4.55
CA GLU A 103 -35.65 -7.44 4.83
C GLU A 103 -35.63 -8.16 6.20
N MET A 104 -34.45 -8.33 6.80
CA MET A 104 -34.27 -8.84 8.16
C MET A 104 -34.24 -7.74 9.24
N CYS A 105 -34.27 -6.46 8.84
CA CYS A 105 -34.04 -5.30 9.71
C CYS A 105 -32.70 -5.35 10.49
N TYR A 106 -31.69 -6.07 9.97
CA TYR A 106 -30.42 -6.28 10.66
C TYR A 106 -29.38 -5.20 10.25
N GLN A 107 -29.35 -4.09 10.98
CA GLN A 107 -28.52 -2.91 10.68
C GLN A 107 -27.03 -3.23 10.53
N GLU A 108 -26.48 -4.01 11.46
CA GLU A 108 -25.08 -4.43 11.50
C GLU A 108 -24.69 -5.17 10.21
N LEU A 109 -25.57 -6.05 9.71
CA LEU A 109 -25.36 -6.81 8.49
C LEU A 109 -25.59 -5.96 7.21
N GLN A 110 -26.54 -5.03 7.23
CA GLN A 110 -26.71 -4.04 6.15
C GLN A 110 -25.44 -3.20 5.98
N MET A 111 -24.86 -2.75 7.08
CA MET A 111 -23.63 -1.96 7.08
C MET A 111 -22.41 -2.78 6.63
N PHE A 112 -22.31 -4.06 7.01
CA PHE A 112 -21.28 -4.96 6.46
C PHE A 112 -21.33 -5.04 4.92
N PHE A 113 -22.52 -5.21 4.32
CA PHE A 113 -22.66 -5.22 2.87
C PHE A 113 -22.39 -3.86 2.24
N ALA A 114 -22.89 -2.76 2.81
CA ALA A 114 -22.65 -1.41 2.30
C ALA A 114 -21.15 -1.04 2.31
N THR A 115 -20.45 -1.36 3.41
CA THR A 115 -19.00 -1.16 3.55
C THR A 115 -18.23 -2.02 2.54
N SER A 116 -18.68 -3.25 2.28
CA SER A 116 -18.06 -4.13 1.27
C SER A 116 -18.32 -3.65 -0.16
N ILE A 117 -19.49 -3.07 -0.46
CA ILE A 117 -19.77 -2.42 -1.75
C ILE A 117 -18.85 -1.20 -1.95
N LEU A 118 -18.68 -0.38 -0.92
CA LEU A 118 -17.70 0.72 -0.91
C LEU A 118 -16.28 0.20 -1.18
N HIS A 119 -15.84 -0.88 -0.53
CA HIS A 119 -14.53 -1.48 -0.75
C HIS A 119 -14.30 -1.86 -2.23
N VAL A 120 -15.27 -2.54 -2.86
CA VAL A 120 -15.15 -2.92 -4.28
C VAL A 120 -15.10 -1.70 -5.20
N HIS A 121 -15.89 -0.65 -4.91
CA HIS A 121 -15.80 0.61 -5.64
C HIS A 121 -14.45 1.33 -5.45
N LEU A 122 -13.84 1.26 -4.27
CA LEU A 122 -12.52 1.84 -3.98
C LEU A 122 -11.39 1.07 -4.67
N MET A 123 -11.46 -0.26 -4.72
CA MET A 123 -10.52 -1.12 -5.46
C MET A 123 -10.57 -0.84 -6.97
N GLN A 124 -11.77 -0.75 -7.55
CA GLN A 124 -11.90 -0.57 -9.01
C GLN A 124 -11.71 0.89 -9.45
N TRP A 125 -12.17 1.85 -8.64
CA TRP A 125 -12.24 3.29 -8.91
C TRP A 125 -12.61 3.62 -10.36
N SER A 126 -13.69 2.99 -10.86
CA SER A 126 -14.16 3.13 -12.24
C SER A 126 -14.94 4.42 -12.48
N ASP A 127 -15.61 4.96 -11.45
CA ASP A 127 -16.43 6.16 -11.49
C ASP A 127 -16.49 6.80 -10.09
N VAL A 128 -16.11 8.08 -9.99
CA VAL A 128 -16.10 8.83 -8.72
C VAL A 128 -17.50 8.97 -8.14
N SER A 129 -18.53 9.09 -8.97
CA SER A 129 -19.92 9.25 -8.53
C SER A 129 -20.47 7.99 -7.85
N LEU A 130 -20.02 6.79 -8.26
CA LEU A 130 -20.35 5.53 -7.62
C LEU A 130 -19.66 5.39 -6.26
N VAL A 131 -18.38 5.79 -6.17
CA VAL A 131 -17.65 5.83 -4.89
C VAL A 131 -18.34 6.80 -3.92
N GLU A 132 -18.64 8.03 -4.35
CA GLU A 132 -19.40 9.00 -3.55
C GLU A 132 -20.77 8.46 -3.11
N GLY A 133 -21.49 7.76 -3.99
CA GLY A 133 -22.77 7.14 -3.67
C GLY A 133 -22.66 6.07 -2.58
N ALA A 134 -21.62 5.23 -2.64
CA ALA A 134 -21.34 4.22 -1.64
C ALA A 134 -20.92 4.83 -0.29
N VAL A 135 -20.07 5.86 -0.27
CA VAL A 135 -19.71 6.64 0.93
C VAL A 135 -20.97 7.25 1.57
N LYS A 136 -21.83 7.90 0.76
CA LYS A 136 -23.09 8.50 1.24
C LYS A 136 -24.03 7.43 1.85
N ARG A 137 -24.14 6.24 1.23
CA ARG A 137 -24.91 5.12 1.80
C ARG A 137 -24.33 4.66 3.15
N CYS A 138 -23.01 4.51 3.25
CA CYS A 138 -22.35 4.10 4.49
C CYS A 138 -22.59 5.10 5.63
N ASN A 139 -22.45 6.40 5.38
CA ASN A 139 -22.72 7.43 6.40
C ASN A 139 -24.18 7.42 6.88
N MET A 140 -25.16 7.41 5.97
CA MET A 140 -26.58 7.36 6.33
C MET A 140 -26.96 6.11 7.14
N LEU A 141 -26.33 4.96 6.84
CA LEU A 141 -26.53 3.74 7.63
C LEU A 141 -25.88 3.86 9.01
N TRP A 142 -24.63 4.35 9.08
CA TRP A 142 -23.90 4.50 10.35
C TRP A 142 -24.58 5.49 11.31
N GLU A 143 -25.12 6.59 10.78
CA GLU A 143 -25.93 7.57 11.54
C GLU A 143 -27.24 6.99 12.10
N SER A 144 -27.71 5.83 11.59
CA SER A 144 -28.90 5.14 12.09
C SER A 144 -28.63 4.16 13.25
N PHE A 145 -27.37 3.90 13.60
CA PHE A 145 -27.01 3.00 14.70
C PHE A 145 -27.18 3.69 16.05
N SER A 146 -27.63 2.95 17.07
CA SER A 146 -27.55 3.47 18.44
C SER A 146 -26.08 3.53 18.90
N PRO A 147 -25.68 4.54 19.71
CA PRO A 147 -24.29 4.67 20.17
C PRO A 147 -23.75 3.42 20.87
N GLU A 148 -24.61 2.73 21.62
CA GLU A 148 -24.31 1.49 22.34
C GLU A 148 -24.03 0.30 21.39
N LYS A 149 -24.73 0.21 20.25
CA LYS A 149 -24.50 -0.81 19.21
C LYS A 149 -23.22 -0.55 18.42
N GLY A 150 -22.91 0.71 18.12
CA GLY A 150 -21.68 1.08 17.42
C GLY A 150 -20.40 0.62 18.14
N GLN A 151 -20.45 0.51 19.48
CA GLN A 151 -19.36 -0.02 20.30
C GLN A 151 -19.30 -1.56 20.38
N GLN A 152 -20.37 -2.27 19.99
CA GLN A 152 -20.42 -3.74 20.03
C GLN A 152 -19.70 -4.38 18.83
N CYS A 153 -19.71 -3.73 17.66
CA CYS A 153 -19.09 -4.24 16.42
C CYS A 153 -17.79 -3.49 16.07
N LEU A 154 -16.78 -3.54 16.93
CA LEU A 154 -15.50 -2.83 16.74
C LEU A 154 -14.80 -3.16 15.41
N GLY A 155 -14.86 -4.42 14.94
CA GLY A 155 -14.27 -4.80 13.64
C GLY A 155 -14.90 -4.05 12.47
N LEU A 156 -16.22 -3.86 12.51
CA LEU A 156 -17.00 -3.14 11.50
C LEU A 156 -16.76 -1.62 11.58
N LEU A 157 -16.60 -1.05 12.78
CA LEU A 157 -16.16 0.33 12.98
C LEU A 157 -14.81 0.57 12.28
N PHE A 158 -13.79 -0.25 12.59
CA PHE A 158 -12.48 -0.11 11.96
C PHE A 158 -12.55 -0.28 10.43
N TYR A 159 -13.31 -1.26 9.93
CA TYR A 159 -13.44 -1.49 8.49
C TYR A 159 -14.08 -0.29 7.78
N ASN A 160 -15.20 0.23 8.30
CA ASN A 160 -15.88 1.38 7.72
C ASN A 160 -15.03 2.66 7.76
N GLU A 161 -14.47 3.01 8.92
CA GLU A 161 -13.68 4.22 9.09
C GLU A 161 -12.39 4.17 8.26
N MET A 162 -11.74 3.00 8.10
CA MET A 162 -10.54 2.85 7.26
C MET A 162 -10.81 3.08 5.78
N LEU A 163 -11.94 2.61 5.25
CA LEU A 163 -12.33 2.90 3.87
C LEU A 163 -12.64 4.39 3.66
N HIS A 164 -13.18 5.07 4.67
CA HIS A 164 -13.36 6.53 4.64
C HIS A 164 -12.02 7.28 4.68
N ILE A 165 -11.08 6.88 5.54
CA ILE A 165 -9.70 7.43 5.56
C ILE A 165 -9.03 7.27 4.20
N PHE A 166 -9.06 6.05 3.63
CA PHE A 166 -8.51 5.76 2.30
C PHE A 166 -9.15 6.65 1.22
N TYR A 167 -10.49 6.71 1.17
CA TYR A 167 -11.22 7.55 0.21
C TYR A 167 -10.81 9.03 0.31
N LEU A 168 -10.82 9.59 1.52
CA LEU A 168 -10.59 11.01 1.75
C LEU A 168 -9.12 11.40 1.48
N LEU A 169 -8.15 10.58 1.88
CA LEU A 169 -6.74 10.79 1.51
C LEU A 169 -6.51 10.64 -0.01
N ARG A 170 -7.25 9.74 -0.67
CA ARG A 170 -7.16 9.52 -2.13
C ARG A 170 -7.65 10.73 -2.92
N VAL A 171 -8.74 11.39 -2.50
CA VAL A 171 -9.23 12.67 -3.08
C VAL A 171 -8.56 13.93 -2.50
N CYS A 172 -7.62 13.79 -1.56
CA CYS A 172 -6.96 14.90 -0.85
C CYS A 172 -7.90 15.76 0.03
N ASP A 173 -8.94 15.19 0.66
CA ASP A 173 -9.66 15.86 1.76
C ASP A 173 -9.02 15.55 3.12
N TYR A 174 -7.85 16.16 3.36
CA TYR A 174 -7.12 16.10 4.63
C TYR A 174 -7.81 16.84 5.79
N LYS A 175 -8.98 17.46 5.56
CA LYS A 175 -9.79 18.13 6.58
C LYS A 175 -10.84 17.18 7.13
N SER A 176 -11.62 16.52 6.27
CA SER A 176 -12.60 15.51 6.68
C SER A 176 -11.91 14.24 7.19
N ALA A 177 -10.81 13.81 6.56
CA ALA A 177 -10.04 12.64 6.99
C ALA A 177 -9.60 12.69 8.47
N ALA A 178 -9.40 13.90 9.02
CA ALA A 178 -9.00 14.11 10.41
C ALA A 178 -9.94 13.41 11.40
N GLN A 179 -11.25 13.61 11.23
CA GLN A 179 -12.25 13.08 12.16
C GLN A 179 -12.27 11.55 12.15
N HIS A 180 -12.05 10.93 10.99
CA HIS A 180 -12.01 9.48 10.86
C HIS A 180 -10.72 8.90 11.47
N VAL A 181 -9.57 9.55 11.26
CA VAL A 181 -8.29 9.19 11.90
C VAL A 181 -8.37 9.29 13.42
N ASP A 182 -8.94 10.39 13.95
CA ASP A 182 -9.13 10.60 15.40
C ASP A 182 -10.04 9.52 16.02
N ARG A 183 -11.12 9.11 15.31
CA ARG A 183 -12.03 8.03 15.74
C ARG A 183 -11.33 6.69 15.86
N VAL A 184 -10.60 6.25 14.83
CA VAL A 184 -9.95 4.92 14.84
C VAL A 184 -8.80 4.87 15.86
N ASP A 185 -8.08 5.97 16.05
CA ASP A 185 -7.03 6.06 17.07
C ASP A 185 -7.62 6.02 18.51
N ALA A 186 -8.72 6.73 18.75
CA ALA A 186 -9.44 6.66 20.03
C ALA A 186 -10.03 5.26 20.30
N ALA A 187 -10.62 4.62 19.28
CA ALA A 187 -11.15 3.26 19.38
C ALA A 187 -10.05 2.23 19.66
N MET A 188 -8.91 2.32 18.97
CA MET A 188 -7.74 1.46 19.21
C MET A 188 -7.21 1.62 20.63
N LYS A 189 -7.05 2.86 21.12
CA LYS A 189 -6.58 3.13 22.50
C LYS A 189 -7.54 2.56 23.54
N SER A 190 -8.84 2.75 23.38
CA SER A 190 -9.85 2.23 24.32
C SER A 190 -9.88 0.69 24.34
N ASP A 191 -9.77 0.03 23.18
CA ASP A 191 -9.70 -1.43 23.11
C ASP A 191 -8.35 -1.99 23.62
N LEU A 192 -7.23 -1.26 23.44
CA LEU A 192 -5.94 -1.58 24.07
C LEU A 192 -6.02 -1.51 25.60
N GLU A 193 -6.61 -0.45 26.16
CA GLU A 193 -6.80 -0.26 27.60
C GLU A 193 -7.72 -1.36 28.19
N ARG A 194 -8.86 -1.64 27.53
CA ARG A 194 -9.77 -2.75 27.88
C ARG A 194 -9.06 -4.11 27.82
N THR A 195 -8.31 -4.37 26.74
CA THR A 195 -7.55 -5.61 26.56
C THR A 195 -6.46 -5.75 27.65
N GLN A 196 -5.78 -4.66 28.02
CA GLN A 196 -4.80 -4.65 29.10
C GLN A 196 -5.45 -4.98 30.45
N HIS A 197 -6.56 -4.34 30.80
CA HIS A 197 -7.26 -4.58 32.06
C HIS A 197 -7.79 -6.02 32.15
N ILE A 198 -8.32 -6.58 31.06
CA ILE A 198 -8.70 -8.01 30.98
C ILE A 198 -7.50 -8.94 31.22
N ARG A 199 -6.30 -8.60 30.72
CA ARG A 199 -5.06 -9.37 30.99
C ARG A 199 -4.60 -9.26 32.44
N GLU A 200 -4.86 -8.14 33.10
CA GLU A 200 -4.55 -7.93 34.53
C GLU A 200 -5.49 -8.74 35.42
N ILE A 201 -6.81 -8.66 35.18
CA ILE A 201 -7.82 -9.47 35.89
C ILE A 201 -7.52 -10.97 35.75
N LYS A 202 -7.21 -11.45 34.54
CA LYS A 202 -6.84 -12.87 34.31
C LYS A 202 -5.60 -13.29 35.13
N LYS A 203 -4.53 -12.49 35.13
CA LYS A 203 -3.34 -12.76 35.97
C LYS A 203 -3.64 -12.77 37.47
N GLU A 204 -4.58 -11.92 37.93
CA GLU A 204 -4.99 -11.92 39.33
C GLU A 204 -5.83 -13.15 39.69
N ILE A 205 -6.72 -13.59 38.80
CA ILE A 205 -7.45 -14.86 38.92
C ILE A 205 -6.48 -16.04 39.01
N ASP A 206 -5.48 -16.12 38.11
CA ASP A 206 -4.46 -17.19 38.14
C ASP A 206 -3.67 -17.21 39.47
N SER A 207 -3.31 -16.02 39.99
CA SER A 207 -2.61 -15.86 41.26
C SER A 207 -3.47 -16.25 42.48
N VAL A 208 -4.77 -15.91 42.46
CA VAL A 208 -5.74 -16.33 43.49
C VAL A 208 -5.96 -17.84 43.44
N ASN A 209 -6.09 -18.43 42.26
CA ASN A 209 -6.22 -19.87 42.06
C ASN A 209 -5.00 -20.64 42.59
N LEU A 210 -3.78 -20.21 42.20
CA LEU A 210 -2.52 -20.78 42.71
C LEU A 210 -2.40 -20.67 44.25
N SER A 211 -2.99 -19.63 44.84
CA SER A 211 -3.04 -19.44 46.30
C SER A 211 -4.07 -20.37 46.97
N LEU A 212 -5.25 -20.53 46.38
CA LEU A 212 -6.31 -21.45 46.83
C LEU A 212 -5.87 -22.93 46.78
N SER A 213 -5.01 -23.30 45.83
CA SER A 213 -4.45 -24.65 45.67
C SER A 213 -3.49 -25.09 46.78
N ARG A 214 -3.05 -24.18 47.68
CA ARG A 214 -2.13 -24.54 48.77
C ARG A 214 -2.84 -25.39 49.84
N PRO A 215 -2.28 -26.52 50.30
CA PRO A 215 -2.94 -27.37 51.29
C PRO A 215 -3.11 -26.67 52.63
N ASP A 216 -2.07 -25.95 53.08
CA ASP A 216 -1.94 -25.41 54.45
C ASP A 216 -2.80 -24.16 54.75
N LEU A 217 -3.76 -23.83 53.89
CA LEU A 217 -4.54 -22.59 53.98
C LEU A 217 -5.67 -22.67 55.02
N GLY A 218 -5.72 -21.69 55.92
CA GLY A 218 -6.77 -21.54 56.92
C GLY A 218 -8.16 -21.33 56.32
N TYR A 219 -9.21 -21.79 57.02
CA TYR A 219 -10.59 -21.73 56.53
C TYR A 219 -11.07 -20.30 56.22
N ARG A 220 -10.70 -19.32 57.06
CA ARG A 220 -11.02 -17.90 56.82
C ARG A 220 -10.35 -17.36 55.55
N ASP A 221 -9.08 -17.67 55.36
CA ASP A 221 -8.28 -17.17 54.24
C ASP A 221 -8.72 -17.79 52.91
N ARG A 222 -9.04 -19.10 52.93
CA ARG A 222 -9.66 -19.79 51.79
C ARG A 222 -11.02 -19.19 51.42
N SER A 223 -11.88 -18.90 52.41
CA SER A 223 -13.17 -18.23 52.18
C SER A 223 -13.00 -16.83 51.59
N ALA A 224 -12.07 -16.03 52.12
CA ALA A 224 -11.78 -14.68 51.61
C ALA A 224 -11.23 -14.68 50.18
N LEU A 225 -10.35 -15.65 49.84
CA LEU A 225 -9.85 -15.81 48.48
C LEU A 225 -10.93 -16.30 47.50
N SER A 226 -11.84 -17.19 47.90
CA SER A 226 -12.97 -17.61 47.06
C SER A 226 -13.94 -16.46 46.76
N GLU A 227 -14.24 -15.61 47.76
CA GLU A 227 -15.05 -14.40 47.55
C GLU A 227 -14.33 -13.36 46.66
N LYS A 228 -12.99 -13.26 46.76
CA LYS A 228 -12.20 -12.44 45.85
C LYS A 228 -12.24 -12.97 44.41
N LEU A 229 -12.07 -14.29 44.23
CA LEU A 229 -12.16 -14.96 42.92
C LEU A 229 -13.50 -14.65 42.25
N ARG A 230 -14.62 -14.86 42.96
CA ARG A 230 -15.97 -14.59 42.45
C ARG A 230 -16.13 -13.15 41.94
N ARG A 231 -15.58 -12.15 42.65
CA ARG A 231 -15.62 -10.74 42.22
C ARG A 231 -14.79 -10.48 40.97
N LEU A 232 -13.62 -11.10 40.85
CA LEU A 232 -12.78 -11.00 39.66
C LEU A 232 -13.43 -11.68 38.44
N GLU A 233 -14.13 -12.79 38.65
CA GLU A 233 -14.93 -13.47 37.61
C GLU A 233 -16.15 -12.63 37.21
N GLU A 234 -16.87 -12.02 38.16
CA GLU A 234 -17.97 -11.08 37.90
C GLU A 234 -17.50 -9.84 37.13
N GLN A 235 -16.32 -9.30 37.45
CA GLN A 235 -15.68 -8.22 36.68
C GLN A 235 -15.22 -8.69 35.29
N LEU A 236 -14.61 -9.87 35.17
CA LEU A 236 -14.20 -10.40 33.87
C LEU A 236 -15.40 -10.58 32.95
N ASN A 237 -16.50 -11.13 33.46
CA ASN A 237 -17.74 -11.36 32.69
C ASN A 237 -18.40 -10.05 32.22
N SER A 238 -18.36 -8.97 33.02
CA SER A 238 -18.87 -7.67 32.56
C SER A 238 -17.98 -7.01 31.51
N PHE A 239 -16.66 -7.27 31.53
CA PHE A 239 -15.74 -6.81 30.49
C PHE A 239 -15.71 -7.66 29.21
N THR A 240 -16.06 -8.95 29.27
CA THR A 240 -16.14 -9.85 28.09
C THR A 240 -17.52 -9.87 27.43
N GLY A 241 -18.60 -9.62 28.16
CA GLY A 241 -19.96 -9.48 27.62
C GLY A 241 -20.64 -10.77 27.16
N VAL A 242 -20.05 -11.94 27.41
CA VAL A 242 -20.56 -13.26 27.00
C VAL A 242 -20.67 -14.18 28.21
N SER A 243 -21.79 -14.89 28.32
CA SER A 243 -22.01 -15.87 29.39
C SER A 243 -21.20 -17.16 29.19
N SER A 244 -20.71 -17.73 30.28
CA SER A 244 -19.76 -18.85 30.32
C SER A 244 -20.40 -20.22 30.05
N THR A 245 -21.01 -20.40 28.87
CA THR A 245 -21.58 -21.68 28.41
C THR A 245 -20.85 -22.29 27.21
N GLY A 246 -19.91 -21.56 26.59
CA GLY A 246 -18.94 -22.14 25.66
C GLY A 246 -17.78 -22.80 26.40
N LYS A 247 -17.67 -24.14 26.30
CA LYS A 247 -16.35 -24.80 26.37
C LYS A 247 -15.49 -24.28 25.21
N GLU A 248 -14.17 -24.38 25.31
CA GLU A 248 -13.22 -24.07 24.21
C GLU A 248 -13.60 -24.79 22.90
N SER A 249 -14.40 -24.13 22.07
CA SER A 249 -14.98 -24.69 20.86
C SER A 249 -13.96 -24.59 19.74
N ILE A 250 -13.24 -25.68 19.52
CA ILE A 250 -12.33 -25.86 18.39
C ILE A 250 -13.17 -25.95 17.11
N GLU A 251 -13.56 -24.81 16.56
CA GLU A 251 -14.37 -24.73 15.35
C GLU A 251 -13.54 -24.95 14.07
N PRO A 252 -14.16 -25.41 12.97
CA PRO A 252 -13.45 -25.70 11.72
C PRO A 252 -12.99 -24.42 11.03
N ALA A 253 -11.74 -24.39 10.58
CA ALA A 253 -11.12 -23.18 10.04
C ALA A 253 -11.73 -22.68 8.72
N TYR A 254 -12.16 -21.42 8.70
CA TYR A 254 -11.99 -20.54 7.55
C TYR A 254 -10.69 -19.76 7.73
N PHE A 255 -9.92 -19.56 6.65
CA PHE A 255 -8.54 -19.04 6.67
C PHE A 255 -7.63 -19.79 7.66
N GLY A 256 -7.14 -20.96 7.23
CA GLY A 256 -6.37 -21.87 8.07
C GLY A 256 -5.15 -21.21 8.71
N ASN A 257 -5.18 -21.04 10.03
CA ASN A 257 -4.04 -20.56 10.81
C ASN A 257 -4.05 -21.10 12.25
N VAL A 258 -3.00 -20.81 13.01
CA VAL A 258 -2.74 -21.31 14.38
C VAL A 258 -3.87 -20.96 15.37
N LYS A 259 -4.08 -21.82 16.39
CA LYS A 259 -5.00 -21.59 17.51
C LYS A 259 -4.81 -20.18 18.12
N ARG A 260 -5.81 -19.31 18.01
CA ARG A 260 -5.89 -18.00 18.70
C ARG A 260 -6.77 -18.09 19.95
N ALA A 261 -6.69 -17.12 20.86
CA ALA A 261 -7.50 -17.08 22.06
C ALA A 261 -8.87 -16.42 21.79
N PHE A 262 -9.89 -16.84 22.54
CA PHE A 262 -11.20 -16.20 22.51
C PHE A 262 -11.07 -14.77 23.07
N GLY A 263 -11.36 -13.77 22.22
CA GLY A 263 -11.12 -12.35 22.49
C GLY A 263 -10.05 -11.67 21.60
N ASP A 264 -9.32 -12.42 20.77
CA ASP A 264 -8.39 -11.85 19.78
C ASP A 264 -9.08 -11.40 18.47
N LYS A 265 -10.30 -11.87 18.20
CA LYS A 265 -11.07 -11.57 16.97
C LYS A 265 -11.61 -10.13 16.95
N LEU A 266 -11.62 -9.52 15.76
CA LEU A 266 -12.43 -8.32 15.47
C LEU A 266 -13.52 -8.62 14.43
N GLU A 267 -14.66 -9.10 14.92
CA GLU A 267 -15.81 -9.55 14.12
C GLU A 267 -16.51 -8.41 13.36
N LEU A 268 -16.98 -8.72 12.15
CA LEU A 268 -17.66 -7.78 11.24
C LEU A 268 -19.19 -7.89 11.27
N ALA A 269 -19.70 -9.08 11.58
CA ALA A 269 -21.10 -9.48 11.47
C ALA A 269 -21.35 -10.71 12.39
N PRO A 270 -22.62 -11.03 12.75
CA PRO A 270 -22.92 -12.21 13.56
C PRO A 270 -22.62 -13.53 12.83
N PRO A 271 -22.44 -14.65 13.54
CA PRO A 271 -22.38 -15.99 12.94
C PRO A 271 -23.61 -16.29 12.07
N PRO A 272 -23.45 -16.94 10.89
CA PRO A 272 -22.23 -17.58 10.35
C PRO A 272 -21.39 -16.64 9.46
N ILE A 273 -21.45 -15.32 9.69
CA ILE A 273 -20.75 -14.27 8.93
C ILE A 273 -19.68 -13.60 9.83
N ASP A 274 -19.29 -14.24 10.93
CA ASP A 274 -18.33 -13.82 11.97
C ASP A 274 -16.85 -13.85 11.54
N GLY A 275 -16.61 -13.57 10.26
CA GLY A 275 -15.29 -13.44 9.67
C GLY A 275 -14.59 -12.15 10.10
N GLU A 276 -13.27 -12.23 10.19
CA GLU A 276 -12.39 -11.06 10.24
C GLU A 276 -12.02 -10.64 8.81
N TRP A 277 -11.88 -9.34 8.55
CA TRP A 277 -11.23 -8.83 7.32
C TRP A 277 -9.70 -8.84 7.45
N LEU A 278 -9.22 -8.45 8.63
CA LEU A 278 -7.81 -8.42 9.02
C LEU A 278 -7.68 -8.83 10.49
N PRO A 279 -6.56 -9.46 10.91
CA PRO A 279 -6.29 -9.71 12.32
C PRO A 279 -6.20 -8.43 13.15
N LYS A 280 -6.58 -8.47 14.43
CA LYS A 280 -6.49 -7.34 15.38
C LYS A 280 -5.13 -6.62 15.37
N GLY A 281 -4.01 -7.35 15.34
CA GLY A 281 -2.67 -6.76 15.25
C GLY A 281 -2.39 -6.01 13.94
N ALA A 282 -2.90 -6.52 12.80
CA ALA A 282 -2.79 -5.84 11.50
C ALA A 282 -3.67 -4.59 11.44
N ILE A 283 -4.86 -4.62 12.05
CA ILE A 283 -5.77 -3.46 12.15
C ILE A 283 -5.13 -2.35 12.98
N TYR A 284 -4.52 -2.68 14.13
CA TYR A 284 -3.79 -1.71 14.96
C TYR A 284 -2.59 -1.10 14.20
N ALA A 285 -1.82 -1.91 13.49
CA ALA A 285 -0.75 -1.40 12.64
C ALA A 285 -1.28 -0.50 11.50
N LEU A 286 -2.45 -0.80 10.93
CA LEU A 286 -3.12 0.05 9.94
C LEU A 286 -3.67 1.36 10.54
N VAL A 287 -4.03 1.40 11.82
CA VAL A 287 -4.35 2.64 12.55
C VAL A 287 -3.11 3.52 12.69
N ASP A 288 -2.00 2.98 13.18
CA ASP A 288 -0.75 3.75 13.29
C ASP A 288 -0.25 4.23 11.92
N LEU A 289 -0.35 3.41 10.86
CA LEU A 289 -0.01 3.82 9.48
C LEU A 289 -0.92 4.94 8.97
N SER A 290 -2.22 4.86 9.26
CA SER A 290 -3.21 5.88 8.88
C SER A 290 -2.92 7.23 9.55
N VAL A 291 -2.51 7.21 10.83
CA VAL A 291 -2.02 8.42 11.52
C VAL A 291 -0.74 8.94 10.86
N VAL A 292 0.21 8.09 10.47
CA VAL A 292 1.45 8.49 9.78
C VAL A 292 1.18 9.19 8.45
N VAL A 293 0.43 8.56 7.55
CA VAL A 293 0.15 9.10 6.20
C VAL A 293 -0.60 10.43 6.27
N PHE A 294 -1.55 10.58 7.19
CA PHE A 294 -2.24 11.84 7.46
C PHE A 294 -1.33 12.94 8.05
N SER A 295 -0.36 12.54 8.87
CA SER A 295 0.48 13.46 9.67
C SER A 295 1.76 13.90 8.97
N ARG A 296 2.30 13.07 8.06
CA ARG A 296 3.56 13.31 7.33
C ARG A 296 3.50 14.60 6.48
N PRO A 297 2.50 14.86 5.62
CA PRO A 297 2.40 16.11 4.85
C PRO A 297 2.34 17.37 5.74
N LYS A 298 1.75 17.24 6.93
CA LYS A 298 1.56 18.32 7.91
C LYS A 298 2.82 18.61 8.75
N GLY A 299 3.90 17.84 8.52
CA GLY A 299 5.20 18.00 9.20
C GLY A 299 5.20 17.56 10.66
N LEU A 300 4.30 16.65 11.06
CA LEU A 300 4.17 16.19 12.45
C LEU A 300 5.13 15.03 12.75
N PHE A 301 6.40 15.15 12.33
CA PHE A 301 7.36 14.04 12.28
C PHE A 301 7.66 13.38 13.63
N ARG A 302 7.51 14.11 14.75
CA ARG A 302 7.65 13.55 16.11
C ARG A 302 6.54 12.55 16.47
N GLU A 303 5.34 12.72 15.93
CA GLU A 303 4.28 11.70 16.05
C GLU A 303 4.50 10.59 15.03
N CYS A 304 4.80 10.93 13.78
CA CYS A 304 5.07 9.95 12.73
C CYS A 304 6.11 8.91 13.18
N GLY A 305 7.25 9.33 13.73
CA GLY A 305 8.29 8.42 14.23
C GLY A 305 7.83 7.48 15.35
N LYS A 306 6.97 7.94 16.27
CA LYS A 306 6.38 7.08 17.32
C LYS A 306 5.46 6.02 16.73
N ARG A 307 4.60 6.43 15.80
CA ARG A 307 3.60 5.58 15.13
C ARG A 307 4.27 4.55 14.23
N ILE A 308 5.31 4.94 13.49
CA ILE A 308 6.18 4.05 12.72
C ILE A 308 6.78 2.99 13.64
N GLN A 309 7.39 3.38 14.76
CA GLN A 309 8.00 2.42 15.69
C GLN A 309 6.98 1.44 16.31
N SER A 310 5.80 1.95 16.68
CA SER A 310 4.68 1.17 17.24
C SER A 310 4.13 0.14 16.25
N GLY A 311 3.87 0.57 15.01
CA GLY A 311 3.41 -0.30 13.93
C GLY A 311 4.43 -1.35 13.53
N ILE A 312 5.70 -0.97 13.32
CA ILE A 312 6.78 -1.91 13.00
C ILE A 312 6.96 -2.94 14.11
N GLN A 313 6.97 -2.54 15.39
CA GLN A 313 7.08 -3.49 16.51
C GLN A 313 5.89 -4.46 16.51
N THR A 314 4.65 -3.95 16.36
CA THR A 314 3.44 -4.79 16.31
C THR A 314 3.52 -5.82 15.19
N ILE A 315 4.00 -5.42 14.01
CA ILE A 315 4.17 -6.29 12.85
C ILE A 315 5.29 -7.34 13.09
N GLN A 316 6.43 -6.93 13.63
CA GLN A 316 7.55 -7.85 13.92
C GLN A 316 7.16 -8.89 14.99
N GLU A 317 6.39 -8.50 16.01
CA GLU A 317 5.84 -9.44 17.01
C GLU A 317 4.86 -10.45 16.38
N GLU A 318 4.06 -10.04 15.39
CA GLU A 318 3.13 -10.93 14.68
C GLU A 318 3.83 -11.86 13.66
N LEU A 319 4.79 -11.34 12.88
CA LEU A 319 5.63 -12.15 11.98
C LEU A 319 6.37 -13.25 12.75
N LYS A 320 6.89 -12.92 13.94
CA LYS A 320 7.53 -13.88 14.84
C LYS A 320 6.56 -14.97 15.36
N LYS A 321 5.28 -14.65 15.59
CA LYS A 321 4.24 -15.65 15.91
C LYS A 321 3.91 -16.58 14.74
N LEU A 322 4.08 -16.10 13.50
CA LEU A 322 3.99 -16.92 12.28
C LEU A 322 5.27 -17.73 11.99
N GLY A 323 6.30 -17.61 12.83
CA GLY A 323 7.58 -18.30 12.66
C GLY A 323 8.53 -17.65 11.66
N ILE A 324 8.29 -16.38 11.27
CA ILE A 324 9.15 -15.62 10.38
C ILE A 324 10.14 -14.83 11.23
N ASP A 325 11.41 -15.25 11.19
CA ASP A 325 12.56 -14.58 11.80
C ASP A 325 13.40 -13.84 10.74
N ASP A 326 14.71 -13.68 10.93
CA ASP A 326 15.61 -13.04 9.96
C ASP A 326 16.08 -13.98 8.83
N VAL A 327 15.88 -15.30 8.96
CA VAL A 327 16.52 -16.33 8.11
C VAL A 327 15.53 -16.94 7.11
N VAL A 328 14.25 -17.06 7.48
CA VAL A 328 13.16 -17.63 6.66
C VAL A 328 13.01 -16.92 5.31
N LYS A 329 12.73 -17.68 4.25
CA LYS A 329 12.41 -17.17 2.89
C LYS A 329 11.02 -17.61 2.46
N GLU A 330 10.51 -17.02 1.37
CA GLU A 330 9.19 -17.33 0.82
C GLU A 330 8.96 -18.83 0.55
N VAL A 331 10.01 -19.52 0.08
CA VAL A 331 9.98 -20.96 -0.23
C VAL A 331 9.82 -21.86 0.98
N ASP A 332 10.09 -21.34 2.19
CA ASP A 332 9.95 -22.07 3.45
C ASP A 332 8.53 -21.92 4.05
N LEU A 333 7.71 -21.00 3.52
CA LEU A 333 6.37 -20.72 4.03
C LEU A 333 5.38 -21.86 3.74
N GLN A 334 4.70 -22.31 4.81
CA GLN A 334 3.49 -23.13 4.68
C GLN A 334 2.42 -22.37 3.89
N HIS A 335 1.69 -23.05 3.00
CA HIS A 335 0.68 -22.41 2.12
C HIS A 335 -0.42 -21.66 2.89
N SER A 336 -0.75 -22.12 4.11
CA SER A 336 -1.63 -21.43 5.06
C SER A 336 -1.07 -20.09 5.58
N ALA A 337 0.25 -20.02 5.78
CA ALA A 337 0.92 -18.84 6.32
C ALA A 337 1.12 -17.73 5.29
N ILE A 338 1.22 -18.05 3.98
CA ILE A 338 1.53 -17.09 2.90
C ILE A 338 0.62 -15.85 2.95
N TRP A 339 -0.70 -16.04 3.02
CA TRP A 339 -1.68 -14.92 3.05
C TRP A 339 -1.49 -14.00 4.26
N MET A 340 -1.29 -14.61 5.43
CA MET A 340 -1.14 -13.94 6.72
C MET A 340 0.20 -13.22 6.84
N ALA A 341 1.28 -13.84 6.34
CA ALA A 341 2.58 -13.21 6.20
C ALA A 341 2.51 -12.03 5.23
N GLY A 342 1.82 -12.18 4.09
CA GLY A 342 1.68 -11.13 3.07
C GLY A 342 1.04 -9.85 3.58
N VAL A 343 -0.03 -9.94 4.39
CA VAL A 343 -0.64 -8.78 5.06
C VAL A 343 0.40 -8.02 5.90
N TYR A 344 1.12 -8.73 6.76
CA TYR A 344 2.10 -8.12 7.67
C TYR A 344 3.34 -7.57 6.94
N LEU A 345 3.84 -8.30 5.94
CA LEU A 345 4.97 -7.86 5.10
C LEU A 345 4.61 -6.63 4.27
N MET A 346 3.42 -6.56 3.67
CA MET A 346 2.99 -5.36 2.94
C MET A 346 2.84 -4.13 3.86
N LEU A 347 2.29 -4.31 5.06
CA LEU A 347 2.22 -3.23 6.06
C LEU A 347 3.62 -2.77 6.50
N LEU A 348 4.57 -3.70 6.67
CA LEU A 348 5.96 -3.36 7.02
C LEU A 348 6.62 -2.49 5.95
N MET A 349 6.46 -2.84 4.68
CA MET A 349 7.00 -2.06 3.55
C MET A 349 6.41 -0.65 3.51
N GLN A 350 5.12 -0.48 3.83
CA GLN A 350 4.47 0.84 3.92
C GLN A 350 4.98 1.69 5.09
N PHE A 351 5.29 1.08 6.23
CA PHE A 351 5.94 1.78 7.34
C PHE A 351 7.37 2.20 7.02
N LEU A 352 8.15 1.33 6.36
CA LEU A 352 9.52 1.63 5.97
C LEU A 352 9.58 2.71 4.88
N GLU A 353 8.67 2.68 3.88
CA GLU A 353 8.50 3.76 2.89
C GLU A 353 8.25 5.12 3.59
N ASN A 354 7.36 5.15 4.58
CA ASN A 354 7.09 6.36 5.33
C ASN A 354 8.26 6.79 6.24
N LYS A 355 9.06 5.85 6.78
CA LYS A 355 10.32 6.17 7.48
C LYS A 355 11.32 6.84 6.54
N VAL A 356 11.62 6.21 5.39
CA VAL A 356 12.53 6.76 4.38
C VAL A 356 12.11 8.17 3.99
N ALA A 357 10.83 8.40 3.68
CA ALA A 357 10.34 9.73 3.30
C ALA A 357 10.48 10.78 4.42
N VAL A 358 10.17 10.44 5.68
CA VAL A 358 10.35 11.36 6.83
C VAL A 358 11.82 11.69 7.06
N ASP A 359 12.69 10.69 7.00
CA ASP A 359 14.12 10.85 7.31
C ASP A 359 14.86 11.59 6.17
N LEU A 360 14.49 11.35 4.90
CA LEU A 360 14.97 12.15 3.76
C LEU A 360 14.54 13.62 3.87
N THR A 361 13.27 13.92 4.14
CA THR A 361 12.78 15.30 4.30
C THR A 361 13.50 16.04 5.43
N ARG A 362 13.93 15.33 6.48
CA ARG A 362 14.71 15.87 7.60
C ARG A 362 16.22 15.87 7.40
N SER A 363 16.72 15.41 6.24
CA SER A 363 18.14 15.25 5.95
C SER A 363 18.89 14.29 6.91
N GLU A 364 18.20 13.30 7.45
CA GLU A 364 18.76 12.23 8.30
C GLU A 364 19.16 11.02 7.42
N PHE A 365 20.07 11.25 6.46
CA PHE A 365 20.29 10.34 5.34
C PHE A 365 20.71 8.91 5.71
N VAL A 366 21.44 8.72 6.82
CA VAL A 366 21.85 7.37 7.30
C VAL A 366 20.64 6.55 7.77
N GLU A 367 19.66 7.19 8.42
CA GLU A 367 18.40 6.54 8.84
C GLU A 367 17.55 6.11 7.64
N ALA A 368 17.51 6.94 6.60
CA ALA A 368 16.85 6.63 5.33
C ALA A 368 17.54 5.45 4.59
N GLN A 369 18.88 5.39 4.59
CA GLN A 369 19.61 4.24 4.04
C GLN A 369 19.24 2.93 4.76
N MET A 370 19.24 2.92 6.09
CA MET A 370 18.96 1.71 6.88
C MET A 370 17.55 1.17 6.60
N ALA A 371 16.53 2.04 6.60
CA ALA A 371 15.16 1.63 6.27
C ALA A 371 15.02 1.12 4.83
N LEU A 372 15.68 1.76 3.86
CA LEU A 372 15.63 1.34 2.46
C LEU A 372 16.37 0.01 2.20
N VAL A 373 17.45 -0.25 2.92
CA VAL A 373 18.14 -1.56 2.93
C VAL A 373 17.29 -2.63 3.60
N GLU A 374 16.58 -2.31 4.69
CA GLU A 374 15.60 -3.23 5.30
C GLU A 374 14.51 -3.61 4.28
N MET A 375 13.94 -2.64 3.55
CA MET A 375 12.97 -2.91 2.47
C MET A 375 13.53 -3.84 1.39
N ARG A 376 14.78 -3.63 0.94
CA ARG A 376 15.44 -4.52 -0.03
C ARG A 376 15.62 -5.92 0.53
N ASN A 377 16.02 -6.06 1.79
CA ASN A 377 16.23 -7.36 2.43
C ASN A 377 14.91 -8.15 2.57
N TRP A 378 13.80 -7.50 2.95
CA TRP A 378 12.48 -8.15 2.95
C TRP A 378 12.05 -8.53 1.53
N TYR A 379 12.20 -7.64 0.54
CA TYR A 379 11.86 -7.93 -0.86
C TYR A 379 12.65 -9.12 -1.43
N LEU A 380 13.97 -9.19 -1.18
CA LEU A 380 14.83 -10.29 -1.63
C LEU A 380 14.51 -11.64 -0.95
N ARG A 381 13.86 -11.62 0.22
CA ARG A 381 13.40 -12.83 0.94
C ARG A 381 11.98 -13.26 0.54
N PHE A 382 11.13 -12.32 0.14
CA PHE A 382 9.71 -12.53 -0.19
C PHE A 382 9.30 -11.85 -1.52
N PRO A 383 9.94 -12.19 -2.65
CA PRO A 383 9.84 -11.42 -3.89
C PRO A 383 8.51 -11.56 -4.65
N THR A 384 7.77 -12.66 -4.46
CA THR A 384 6.44 -12.84 -5.06
C THR A 384 5.39 -12.13 -4.21
N ILE A 385 5.49 -12.26 -2.88
CA ILE A 385 4.59 -11.58 -1.93
C ILE A 385 4.73 -10.05 -2.03
N LEU A 386 5.97 -9.55 -2.08
CA LEU A 386 6.29 -8.12 -2.14
C LEU A 386 6.50 -7.60 -3.56
N GLN A 387 6.01 -8.30 -4.59
CA GLN A 387 6.18 -7.91 -6.00
C GLN A 387 5.71 -6.47 -6.26
N ALA A 388 4.58 -6.06 -5.67
CA ALA A 388 4.03 -4.71 -5.79
C ALA A 388 5.00 -3.60 -5.28
N CYS A 389 5.84 -3.92 -4.30
CA CYS A 389 6.80 -2.97 -3.72
C CYS A 389 8.03 -2.72 -4.62
N GLN A 390 8.29 -3.51 -5.67
CA GLN A 390 9.52 -3.39 -6.46
C GLN A 390 9.72 -1.97 -7.04
N SER A 391 8.64 -1.38 -7.59
CA SER A 391 8.68 -0.02 -8.15
C SER A 391 8.81 1.07 -7.09
N ILE A 392 8.27 0.84 -5.89
CA ILE A 392 8.38 1.75 -4.73
C ILE A 392 9.83 1.76 -4.22
N ILE A 393 10.46 0.60 -4.04
CA ILE A 393 11.87 0.50 -3.61
C ILE A 393 12.78 1.21 -4.60
N GLU A 394 12.60 0.98 -5.91
CA GLU A 394 13.42 1.64 -6.93
C GLU A 394 13.17 3.16 -6.96
N MET A 395 11.93 3.63 -6.78
CA MET A 395 11.63 5.05 -6.61
C MET A 395 12.31 5.66 -5.38
N LEU A 396 12.31 4.97 -4.23
CA LEU A 396 12.96 5.44 -3.00
C LEU A 396 14.49 5.49 -3.14
N ARG A 397 15.11 4.59 -3.92
CA ARG A 397 16.52 4.72 -4.32
C ARG A 397 16.76 5.99 -5.13
N GLY A 398 15.83 6.32 -6.04
CA GLY A 398 15.83 7.58 -6.77
C GLY A 398 15.73 8.81 -5.87
N GLN A 399 14.84 8.80 -4.87
CA GLN A 399 14.71 9.89 -3.90
C GLN A 399 15.97 10.04 -3.04
N TYR A 400 16.55 8.94 -2.57
CA TYR A 400 17.82 8.95 -1.83
C TYR A 400 18.97 9.51 -2.67
N ALA A 401 19.15 9.02 -3.90
CA ALA A 401 20.17 9.51 -4.82
C ALA A 401 19.99 11.01 -5.11
N HIS A 402 18.75 11.49 -5.32
CA HIS A 402 18.46 12.91 -5.53
C HIS A 402 18.84 13.76 -4.31
N ALA A 403 18.50 13.30 -3.10
CA ALA A 403 18.83 14.00 -1.85
C ALA A 403 20.35 14.08 -1.58
N MET A 404 21.13 13.12 -2.09
CA MET A 404 22.60 13.13 -2.05
C MET A 404 23.26 13.96 -3.17
N GLY A 405 22.47 14.51 -4.12
CA GLY A 405 22.98 15.22 -5.30
C GLY A 405 23.41 14.31 -6.47
N CYS A 406 23.18 13.01 -6.38
CA CYS A 406 23.46 12.02 -7.43
C CYS A 406 22.33 12.02 -8.47
N TYR A 407 22.19 13.13 -9.20
CA TYR A 407 21.01 13.37 -10.06
C TYR A 407 20.90 12.42 -11.27
N ASN A 408 22.03 11.94 -11.80
CA ASN A 408 22.04 10.98 -12.92
C ASN A 408 21.58 9.59 -12.47
N GLU A 409 21.93 9.22 -11.24
CA GLU A 409 21.55 7.98 -10.56
C GLU A 409 20.05 8.05 -10.20
N ALA A 410 19.61 9.20 -9.67
CA ALA A 410 18.22 9.48 -9.37
C ALA A 410 17.31 9.36 -10.61
N ALA A 411 17.68 10.04 -11.70
CA ALA A 411 16.92 10.00 -12.95
C ALA A 411 16.82 8.57 -13.52
N PHE A 412 17.90 7.78 -13.45
CA PHE A 412 17.89 6.37 -13.83
C PHE A 412 16.89 5.55 -13.01
N HIS A 413 16.95 5.62 -11.68
CA HIS A 413 16.05 4.86 -10.80
C HIS A 413 14.58 5.23 -10.97
N PHE A 414 14.26 6.52 -11.08
CA PHE A 414 12.89 6.97 -11.37
C PHE A 414 12.38 6.48 -12.73
N VAL A 415 13.24 6.46 -13.76
CA VAL A 415 12.89 5.92 -15.09
C VAL A 415 12.68 4.41 -15.04
N GLU A 416 13.48 3.63 -14.29
CA GLU A 416 13.25 2.19 -14.10
C GLU A 416 11.98 1.90 -13.31
N ALA A 417 11.71 2.61 -12.22
CA ALA A 417 10.46 2.50 -11.46
C ALA A 417 9.22 2.72 -12.36
N SER A 418 9.29 3.68 -13.30
CA SER A 418 8.21 3.99 -14.27
C SER A 418 7.93 2.87 -15.30
N LYS A 419 8.84 1.88 -15.41
CA LYS A 419 8.70 0.67 -16.25
C LYS A 419 8.17 -0.53 -15.46
N MET A 420 8.35 -0.54 -14.15
CA MET A 420 7.92 -1.63 -13.25
C MET A 420 6.43 -1.52 -12.89
N THR A 421 5.92 -0.31 -12.64
CA THR A 421 4.53 -0.09 -12.23
C THR A 421 3.52 -0.12 -13.40
N GLN A 422 2.31 -0.62 -13.14
CA GLN A 422 1.14 -0.49 -14.03
C GLN A 422 0.26 0.71 -13.67
N SER A 423 0.40 1.27 -12.46
CA SER A 423 -0.40 2.40 -11.98
C SER A 423 0.01 3.69 -12.70
N LYS A 424 -0.93 4.27 -13.47
CA LYS A 424 -0.68 5.49 -14.27
C LYS A 424 -0.25 6.69 -13.43
N SER A 425 -0.74 6.79 -12.20
CA SER A 425 -0.35 7.81 -11.22
C SER A 425 1.11 7.63 -10.79
N MET A 426 1.49 6.44 -10.31
CA MET A 426 2.90 6.15 -9.99
C MET A 426 3.80 6.50 -11.17
N LYS A 427 3.43 6.05 -12.37
CA LYS A 427 4.20 6.30 -13.58
C LYS A 427 4.38 7.80 -13.88
N ALA A 428 3.30 8.58 -13.80
CA ALA A 428 3.36 10.03 -13.95
C ALA A 428 4.24 10.68 -12.87
N MET A 429 4.05 10.32 -11.60
CA MET A 429 4.85 10.82 -10.48
C MET A 429 6.34 10.51 -10.64
N TYR A 430 6.69 9.29 -11.03
CA TYR A 430 8.08 8.88 -11.26
C TYR A 430 8.69 9.59 -12.47
N GLN A 431 7.92 9.82 -13.56
CA GLN A 431 8.38 10.64 -14.69
C GLN A 431 8.60 12.11 -14.29
N ILE A 432 7.76 12.67 -13.42
CA ILE A 432 7.96 14.01 -12.85
C ILE A 432 9.24 14.04 -11.99
N TYR A 433 9.47 13.05 -11.12
CA TYR A 433 10.68 12.98 -10.30
C TYR A 433 11.96 12.83 -11.14
N ALA A 434 11.93 12.01 -12.20
CA ALA A 434 13.02 11.90 -13.16
C ALA A 434 13.32 13.25 -13.84
N ALA A 435 12.30 13.97 -14.29
CA ALA A 435 12.46 15.28 -14.90
C ALA A 435 12.98 16.35 -13.92
N VAL A 436 12.55 16.34 -12.66
CA VAL A 436 13.12 17.21 -11.61
C VAL A 436 14.60 16.89 -11.38
N ALA A 437 15.00 15.61 -11.40
CA ALA A 437 16.42 15.25 -11.32
C ALA A 437 17.22 15.78 -12.53
N TYR A 438 16.71 15.67 -13.76
CA TYR A 438 17.34 16.28 -14.94
C TYR A 438 17.43 17.82 -14.86
N ILE A 439 16.40 18.50 -14.35
CA ILE A 439 16.42 19.96 -14.11
C ILE A 439 17.51 20.36 -13.08
N CYS A 440 17.96 19.44 -12.23
CA CYS A 440 19.07 19.67 -11.29
C CYS A 440 20.47 19.45 -11.88
N ILE A 441 20.59 18.87 -13.09
CA ILE A 441 21.89 18.70 -13.79
C ILE A 441 22.27 19.98 -14.55
N ASP A 442 21.28 20.77 -14.97
CA ASP A 442 21.41 22.11 -15.56
C ASP A 442 22.17 22.19 -16.91
N ASP A 443 22.06 21.15 -17.73
CA ASP A 443 22.54 21.12 -19.12
C ASP A 443 21.39 21.03 -20.15
N ALA A 444 21.72 21.22 -21.43
CA ALA A 444 20.75 21.28 -22.53
C ALA A 444 20.14 19.92 -22.92
N GLU A 445 20.90 18.81 -22.81
CA GLU A 445 20.41 17.45 -23.05
C GLU A 445 19.46 17.03 -21.93
N SER A 446 19.86 17.24 -20.67
CA SER A 446 18.99 17.05 -19.50
C SER A 446 17.72 17.90 -19.58
N SER A 447 17.82 19.14 -20.05
CA SER A 447 16.64 20.01 -20.26
C SER A 447 15.67 19.46 -21.31
N SER A 448 16.16 18.79 -22.36
CA SER A 448 15.32 18.08 -23.33
C SER A 448 14.70 16.83 -22.69
N ASN A 449 15.50 16.00 -22.01
CA ASN A 449 15.02 14.80 -21.33
C ASN A 449 13.91 15.11 -20.30
N ALA A 450 14.03 16.23 -19.57
CA ALA A 450 13.00 16.72 -18.66
C ALA A 450 11.70 17.11 -19.40
N LEU A 451 11.80 17.77 -20.55
CA LEU A 451 10.66 18.14 -21.38
C LEU A 451 9.95 16.92 -21.97
N ASP A 452 10.70 15.94 -22.48
CA ASP A 452 10.16 14.70 -23.06
C ASP A 452 9.45 13.82 -22.02
N LEU A 453 9.87 13.88 -20.75
CA LEU A 453 9.21 13.21 -19.63
C LEU A 453 7.97 13.96 -19.12
N ILE A 454 8.03 15.29 -18.99
CA ILE A 454 6.93 16.11 -18.47
C ILE A 454 5.84 16.34 -19.51
N GLY A 455 6.19 16.59 -20.77
CA GLY A 455 5.26 16.98 -21.84
C GLY A 455 4.04 16.06 -21.97
N PRO A 456 4.22 14.72 -22.06
CA PRO A 456 3.11 13.76 -22.10
C PRO A 456 2.23 13.83 -20.83
N VAL A 457 2.85 13.84 -19.64
CA VAL A 457 2.14 13.95 -18.35
C VAL A 457 1.34 15.24 -18.26
N TYR A 458 1.93 16.36 -18.68
CA TYR A 458 1.32 17.68 -18.66
C TYR A 458 0.18 17.80 -19.68
N SER A 459 0.31 17.21 -20.88
CA SER A 459 -0.75 17.23 -21.91
C SER A 459 -2.08 16.61 -21.48
N ILE A 460 -2.06 15.74 -20.46
CA ILE A 460 -3.24 15.07 -19.90
C ILE A 460 -3.62 15.61 -18.52
N VAL A 461 -3.02 16.72 -18.06
CA VAL A 461 -3.11 17.21 -16.66
C VAL A 461 -4.54 17.50 -16.20
N ASP A 462 -5.42 17.98 -17.08
CA ASP A 462 -6.83 18.25 -16.77
C ASP A 462 -7.74 17.02 -16.92
N SER A 463 -7.17 15.87 -17.33
CA SER A 463 -7.81 14.56 -17.30
C SER A 463 -7.31 13.64 -16.17
N PHE A 464 -6.28 14.07 -15.42
CA PHE A 464 -5.95 13.43 -14.14
C PHE A 464 -7.03 13.73 -13.10
N VAL A 465 -7.54 12.69 -12.47
CA VAL A 465 -8.41 12.77 -11.28
C VAL A 465 -7.59 12.93 -9.99
N GLY A 466 -6.26 12.79 -10.09
CA GLY A 466 -5.33 12.95 -8.98
C GLY A 466 -4.79 14.38 -8.83
N VAL A 467 -4.99 14.96 -7.65
CA VAL A 467 -4.54 16.33 -7.33
C VAL A 467 -3.02 16.40 -7.17
N ARG A 468 -2.39 15.33 -6.65
CA ARG A 468 -0.93 15.23 -6.42
C ARG A 468 -0.13 15.34 -7.72
N GLU A 469 -0.58 14.63 -8.74
CA GLU A 469 0.00 14.57 -10.07
C GLU A 469 -0.07 15.95 -10.72
N LYS A 470 -1.24 16.59 -10.65
CA LYS A 470 -1.47 17.95 -11.16
C LYS A 470 -0.59 19.00 -10.48
N THR A 471 -0.42 18.96 -9.16
CA THR A 471 0.53 19.88 -8.49
C THR A 471 1.98 19.53 -8.83
N SER A 472 2.36 18.26 -8.85
CA SER A 472 3.75 17.88 -9.06
C SER A 472 4.22 18.22 -10.49
N VAL A 473 3.35 18.04 -11.50
CA VAL A 473 3.67 18.45 -12.87
C VAL A 473 3.70 19.97 -13.04
N LEU A 474 2.82 20.72 -12.37
CA LEU A 474 2.84 22.19 -12.40
C LEU A 474 4.09 22.77 -11.72
N PHE A 475 4.61 22.12 -10.68
CA PHE A 475 5.87 22.48 -10.05
C PHE A 475 7.05 22.26 -11.00
N ALA A 476 7.21 21.03 -11.50
CA ALA A 476 8.35 20.66 -12.35
C ALA A 476 8.36 21.41 -13.69
N TYR A 477 7.19 21.57 -14.33
CA TYR A 477 7.06 22.36 -15.55
C TYR A 477 7.31 23.86 -15.30
N GLY A 478 6.90 24.38 -14.14
CA GLY A 478 7.22 25.73 -13.70
C GLY A 478 8.73 25.96 -13.58
N LEU A 479 9.47 25.02 -12.96
CA LEU A 479 10.93 25.08 -12.89
C LEU A 479 11.61 25.00 -14.27
N LEU A 480 11.10 24.15 -15.16
CA LEU A 480 11.61 24.04 -16.54
C LEU A 480 11.44 25.34 -17.32
N LEU A 481 10.28 25.99 -17.19
CA LEU A 481 10.01 27.30 -17.79
C LEU A 481 10.93 28.41 -17.24
N MET A 482 11.35 28.34 -15.96
CA MET A 482 12.35 29.26 -15.40
C MET A 482 13.72 29.10 -16.05
N ARG A 483 14.14 27.87 -16.41
CA ARG A 483 15.40 27.62 -17.13
C ARG A 483 15.34 28.02 -18.61
N GLN A 484 14.13 28.10 -19.17
CA GLN A 484 13.86 28.63 -20.51
C GLN A 484 13.64 30.16 -20.54
N ASP A 485 13.92 30.87 -19.43
CA ASP A 485 13.67 32.32 -19.21
C ASP A 485 12.20 32.77 -19.46
N ASN A 486 11.25 31.83 -19.48
CA ASN A 486 9.83 32.11 -19.68
C ASN A 486 9.16 32.46 -18.33
N LEU A 487 9.64 33.52 -17.70
CA LEU A 487 9.33 33.88 -16.31
C LEU A 487 7.84 34.15 -16.06
N GLN A 488 7.11 34.71 -17.04
CA GLN A 488 5.68 35.01 -16.86
C GLN A 488 4.81 33.74 -16.90
N GLU A 489 5.11 32.79 -17.79
CA GLU A 489 4.40 31.52 -17.84
C GLU A 489 4.77 30.65 -16.62
N ALA A 490 6.06 30.65 -16.22
CA ALA A 490 6.50 30.01 -14.97
C ALA A 490 5.73 30.55 -13.75
N ARG A 491 5.55 31.88 -13.65
CA ARG A 491 4.76 32.52 -12.58
C ARG A 491 3.33 31.98 -12.53
N LEU A 492 2.67 31.90 -13.69
CA LEU A 492 1.28 31.43 -13.81
C LEU A 492 1.13 29.97 -13.36
N ARG A 493 2.01 29.08 -13.84
CA ARG A 493 1.99 27.65 -13.50
C ARG A 493 2.32 27.41 -12.03
N LEU A 494 3.34 28.09 -11.49
CA LEU A 494 3.74 27.96 -10.10
C LEU A 494 2.68 28.52 -9.12
N ALA A 495 2.05 29.66 -9.44
CA ALA A 495 1.00 30.23 -8.60
C ALA A 495 -0.26 29.34 -8.55
N SER A 496 -0.69 28.81 -9.70
CA SER A 496 -1.80 27.85 -9.78
C SER A 496 -1.52 26.57 -9.00
N GLY A 497 -0.31 26.02 -9.17
CA GLY A 497 0.13 24.83 -8.44
C GLY A 497 0.21 25.02 -6.92
N LEU A 498 0.71 26.16 -6.45
CA LEU A 498 0.71 26.53 -5.03
C LEU A 498 -0.72 26.61 -4.47
N GLN A 499 -1.65 27.27 -5.18
CA GLN A 499 -3.05 27.40 -4.75
C GLN A 499 -3.72 26.03 -4.56
N ILE A 500 -3.51 25.10 -5.51
CA ILE A 500 -4.04 23.73 -5.43
C ILE A 500 -3.38 22.96 -4.28
N THR A 501 -2.04 23.05 -4.15
CA THR A 501 -1.28 22.35 -3.08
C THR A 501 -1.73 22.79 -1.69
N HIS A 502 -1.89 24.10 -1.47
CA HIS A 502 -2.32 24.67 -0.21
C HIS A 502 -3.75 24.26 0.17
N ASN A 503 -4.68 24.29 -0.80
CA ASN A 503 -6.10 24.09 -0.52
C ASN A 503 -6.50 22.62 -0.36
N PHE A 504 -5.79 21.68 -1.01
CA PHE A 504 -6.14 20.26 -1.02
C PHE A 504 -5.07 19.39 -0.35
N ILE A 505 -3.80 19.48 -0.78
CA ILE A 505 -2.77 18.50 -0.36
C ILE A 505 -2.27 18.77 1.07
N GLY A 506 -2.15 20.04 1.46
CA GLY A 506 -1.64 20.41 2.80
C GLY A 506 -0.19 20.01 3.08
N SER A 507 0.57 19.59 2.06
CA SER A 507 1.99 19.26 2.16
C SER A 507 2.82 20.53 2.39
N LEU A 508 3.27 20.73 3.62
CA LEU A 508 4.06 21.90 3.99
C LEU A 508 5.40 21.96 3.26
N GLN A 509 5.96 20.80 2.89
CA GLN A 509 7.22 20.73 2.14
C GLN A 509 7.02 21.24 0.71
N LEU A 510 6.01 20.74 0.00
CA LEU A 510 5.72 21.18 -1.37
C LEU A 510 5.26 22.65 -1.40
N VAL A 511 4.47 23.10 -0.42
CA VAL A 511 4.14 24.53 -0.24
C VAL A 511 5.41 25.37 -0.04
N SER A 512 6.37 24.92 0.78
CA SER A 512 7.64 25.62 0.96
C SER A 512 8.44 25.71 -0.33
N GLN A 513 8.56 24.61 -1.08
CA GLN A 513 9.28 24.56 -2.36
C GLN A 513 8.63 25.47 -3.42
N TYR A 514 7.29 25.48 -3.52
CA TYR A 514 6.54 26.44 -4.35
C TYR A 514 6.82 27.90 -3.99
N LEU A 515 6.77 28.23 -2.70
CA LEU A 515 7.10 29.58 -2.22
C LEU A 515 8.56 29.94 -2.53
N THR A 516 9.49 29.00 -2.42
CA THR A 516 10.91 29.25 -2.76
C THR A 516 11.08 29.59 -4.24
N ALA A 517 10.44 28.83 -5.14
CA ALA A 517 10.47 29.06 -6.58
C ALA A 517 9.81 30.40 -6.97
N LEU A 518 8.62 30.70 -6.44
CA LEU A 518 7.93 31.97 -6.66
C LEU A 518 8.69 33.17 -6.08
N GLY A 519 9.36 33.00 -4.94
CA GLY A 519 10.21 34.02 -4.34
C GLY A 519 11.44 34.34 -5.19
N ASN A 520 12.12 33.31 -5.71
CA ASN A 520 13.20 33.49 -6.68
C ASN A 520 12.72 34.21 -7.95
N LEU A 521 11.56 33.83 -8.47
CA LEU A 521 10.98 34.46 -9.66
C LEU A 521 10.56 35.92 -9.44
N ALA A 522 10.07 36.27 -8.24
CA ALA A 522 9.81 37.66 -7.88
C ALA A 522 11.09 38.51 -7.86
N LEU A 523 12.24 37.95 -7.47
CA LEU A 523 13.55 38.63 -7.57
C LEU A 523 13.96 38.86 -9.03
N ALA A 524 13.77 37.86 -9.91
CA ALA A 524 14.06 38.00 -11.33
C ALA A 524 13.18 39.09 -11.99
N LEU A 525 11.91 39.18 -11.58
CA LEU A 525 10.96 40.23 -11.98
C LEU A 525 11.12 41.56 -11.22
N ARG A 526 12.15 41.71 -10.37
CA ARG A 526 12.47 42.90 -9.55
C ARG A 526 11.41 43.32 -8.52
N ASP A 527 10.48 42.44 -8.16
CA ASP A 527 9.53 42.64 -7.06
C ASP A 527 10.16 42.21 -5.72
N ALA A 528 11.06 43.05 -5.22
CA ALA A 528 11.79 42.83 -3.98
C ALA A 528 10.87 42.77 -2.74
N GLY A 529 9.72 43.45 -2.77
CA GLY A 529 8.73 43.44 -1.69
C GLY A 529 8.03 42.09 -1.58
N GLN A 530 7.44 41.62 -2.67
CA GLN A 530 6.78 40.31 -2.71
C GLN A 530 7.76 39.16 -2.46
N ALA A 531 8.98 39.23 -3.01
CA ALA A 531 10.01 38.24 -2.76
C ALA A 531 10.33 38.09 -1.26
N ARG A 532 10.44 39.22 -0.53
CA ARG A 532 10.74 39.24 0.91
C ARG A 532 9.73 38.46 1.75
N GLU A 533 8.44 38.67 1.49
CA GLU A 533 7.35 38.05 2.25
C GLU A 533 7.20 36.56 1.94
N ILE A 534 7.27 36.21 0.65
CA ILE A 534 7.20 34.83 0.16
C ILE A 534 8.37 33.99 0.70
N LEU A 535 9.61 34.50 0.60
CA LEU A 535 10.80 33.77 1.07
C LEU A 535 10.83 33.62 2.60
N ARG A 536 10.41 34.64 3.37
CA ARG A 536 10.28 34.51 4.85
C ARG A 536 9.24 33.47 5.25
N SER A 537 8.14 33.38 4.50
CA SER A 537 7.11 32.36 4.70
C SER A 537 7.65 30.96 4.43
N SER A 538 8.38 30.77 3.32
CA SER A 538 9.04 29.49 3.01
C SER A 538 10.08 29.09 4.06
N LEU A 539 10.95 30.02 4.49
CA LEU A 539 11.98 29.74 5.50
C LEU A 539 11.37 29.22 6.80
N THR A 540 10.19 29.72 7.17
CA THR A 540 9.46 29.31 8.37
C THR A 540 8.96 27.86 8.25
N LEU A 541 8.44 27.47 7.08
CA LEU A 541 8.02 26.09 6.81
C LEU A 541 9.23 25.12 6.75
N ALA A 542 10.28 25.47 6.01
CA ALA A 542 11.48 24.65 5.90
C ALA A 542 12.16 24.43 7.27
N LYS A 543 12.20 25.46 8.13
CA LYS A 543 12.66 25.34 9.53
C LYS A 543 11.77 24.41 10.36
N LYS A 544 10.44 24.48 10.24
CA LYS A 544 9.50 23.57 10.94
C LYS A 544 9.74 22.10 10.56
N LEU A 545 10.06 21.85 9.30
CA LEU A 545 10.26 20.51 8.72
C LEU A 545 11.66 19.93 8.96
N TYR A 546 12.62 20.75 9.40
CA TYR A 546 14.05 20.42 9.37
C TYR A 546 14.59 20.14 7.95
N ASP A 547 13.92 20.64 6.92
CA ASP A 547 14.34 20.51 5.51
C ASP A 547 15.53 21.45 5.25
N ILE A 548 16.75 20.89 5.30
CA ILE A 548 17.99 21.67 5.19
C ILE A 548 18.24 22.14 3.73
N PRO A 549 18.05 21.32 2.68
CA PRO A 549 18.15 21.80 1.29
C PRO A 549 17.24 22.99 0.99
N THR A 550 15.96 22.95 1.39
CA THR A 550 15.03 24.07 1.19
C THR A 550 15.41 25.27 2.06
N GLN A 551 15.91 25.08 3.29
CA GLN A 551 16.50 26.17 4.08
C GLN A 551 17.64 26.87 3.33
N ILE A 552 18.60 26.12 2.77
CA ILE A 552 19.74 26.68 2.03
C ILE A 552 19.26 27.43 0.77
N TRP A 553 18.33 26.85 0.00
CA TRP A 553 17.81 27.48 -1.22
C TRP A 553 17.08 28.80 -0.93
N VAL A 554 16.22 28.83 0.10
CA VAL A 554 15.55 30.06 0.54
C VAL A 554 16.54 31.11 1.04
N LEU A 555 17.54 30.70 1.83
CA LEU A 555 18.58 31.62 2.32
C LEU A 555 19.42 32.20 1.18
N SER A 556 19.75 31.41 0.15
CA SER A 556 20.45 31.90 -1.03
C SER A 556 19.65 32.98 -1.77
N ASN A 557 18.34 32.77 -1.96
CA ASN A 557 17.45 33.78 -2.55
C ASN A 557 17.35 35.04 -1.68
N LEU A 558 17.33 34.90 -0.34
CA LEU A 558 17.34 36.03 0.60
C LEU A 558 18.67 36.80 0.54
N THR A 559 19.81 36.13 0.40
CA THR A 559 21.12 36.80 0.18
C THR A 559 21.06 37.68 -1.06
N SER A 560 20.60 37.15 -2.21
CA SER A 560 20.45 37.92 -3.46
C SER A 560 19.39 39.03 -3.40
N LEU A 561 18.43 38.94 -2.47
CA LEU A 561 17.49 40.02 -2.18
C LEU A 561 18.14 41.16 -1.37
N TYR A 562 18.89 40.84 -0.32
CA TYR A 562 19.57 41.85 0.49
C TYR A 562 20.62 42.62 -0.32
N GLN A 563 21.35 41.92 -1.21
CA GLN A 563 22.27 42.52 -2.19
C GLN A 563 21.57 43.52 -3.12
N GLN A 564 20.39 43.18 -3.65
CA GLN A 564 19.62 44.08 -4.52
C GLN A 564 19.03 45.30 -3.80
N LEU A 565 18.96 45.27 -2.46
CA LEU A 565 18.44 46.34 -1.62
C LEU A 565 19.54 47.15 -0.89
N GLY A 566 20.81 46.73 -0.97
CA GLY A 566 21.91 47.35 -0.25
C GLY A 566 21.87 47.13 1.27
N GLU A 567 21.21 46.07 1.74
CA GLU A 567 21.05 45.78 3.17
C GLU A 567 22.21 44.93 3.72
N GLU A 568 23.45 45.44 3.63
CA GLU A 568 24.71 44.71 3.94
C GLU A 568 24.70 43.97 5.30
N GLY A 569 24.12 44.57 6.34
CA GLY A 569 24.01 43.94 7.66
C GLY A 569 23.13 42.68 7.66
N ASN A 570 21.99 42.74 6.96
CA ASN A 570 21.08 41.59 6.82
C ASN A 570 21.68 40.54 5.86
N GLU A 571 22.44 40.98 4.85
CA GLU A 571 23.17 40.10 3.95
C GLU A 571 24.19 39.25 4.72
N MET A 572 25.06 39.88 5.53
CA MET A 572 26.11 39.18 6.29
C MET A 572 25.53 38.17 7.30
N GLU A 573 24.48 38.54 8.05
CA GLU A 573 23.82 37.61 8.98
C GLU A 573 23.20 36.42 8.23
N ASN A 574 22.53 36.69 7.10
CA ASN A 574 21.89 35.66 6.29
C ASN A 574 22.90 34.73 5.61
N GLN A 575 24.04 35.25 5.13
CA GLN A 575 25.15 34.46 4.58
C GLN A 575 25.82 33.56 5.63
N GLU A 576 26.10 34.05 6.83
CA GLU A 576 26.68 33.24 7.91
C GLU A 576 25.70 32.15 8.36
N TYR A 577 24.38 32.43 8.39
CA TYR A 577 23.37 31.41 8.67
C TYR A 577 23.23 30.39 7.53
N GLN A 578 23.32 30.83 6.26
CA GLN A 578 23.36 29.96 5.08
C GLN A 578 24.57 29.02 5.12
N LYS A 579 25.75 29.56 5.41
CA LYS A 579 27.02 28.82 5.52
C LYS A 579 26.92 27.70 6.56
N ARG A 580 26.47 27.98 7.78
CA ARG A 580 26.26 26.97 8.84
C ARG A 580 25.31 25.85 8.41
N LYS A 581 24.34 26.14 7.54
CA LYS A 581 23.40 25.15 6.99
C LYS A 581 24.02 24.31 5.88
N VAL A 582 24.84 24.92 5.02
CA VAL A 582 25.67 24.19 4.03
C VAL A 582 26.65 23.25 4.74
N GLU A 583 27.31 23.70 5.81
CA GLU A 583 28.24 22.89 6.62
C GLU A 583 27.52 21.69 7.29
N ASP A 584 26.33 21.89 7.88
CA ASP A 584 25.53 20.79 8.45
C ASP A 584 25.07 19.79 7.37
N LEU A 585 24.64 20.28 6.20
CA LEU A 585 24.26 19.40 5.08
C LEU A 585 25.46 18.61 4.52
N GLN A 586 26.60 19.27 4.31
CA GLN A 586 27.82 18.62 3.82
C GLN A 586 28.33 17.55 4.80
N ARG A 587 28.24 17.82 6.11
CA ARG A 587 28.54 16.83 7.16
C ARG A 587 27.63 15.60 7.05
N ARG A 588 26.30 15.81 6.96
CA ARG A 588 25.30 14.72 6.82
C ARG A 588 25.49 13.90 5.54
N ILE A 589 25.82 14.56 4.42
CA ILE A 589 26.16 13.91 3.15
C ILE A 589 27.45 13.09 3.32
N GLY A 590 28.50 13.64 3.93
CA GLY A 590 29.75 12.91 4.20
C GLY A 590 29.55 11.68 5.08
N GLU A 591 28.78 11.81 6.17
CA GLU A 591 28.40 10.70 7.06
C GLU A 591 27.65 9.61 6.29
N ALA A 592 26.71 9.97 5.41
CA ALA A 592 25.96 9.01 4.60
C ALA A 592 26.79 8.41 3.46
N SER A 593 27.68 9.16 2.79
CA SER A 593 28.53 8.63 1.73
C SER A 593 29.61 7.67 2.22
N MET A 594 30.00 7.77 3.50
CA MET A 594 30.91 6.80 4.16
C MET A 594 30.20 5.54 4.68
N SER A 595 28.87 5.48 4.61
CA SER A 595 28.08 4.29 4.96
C SER A 595 28.28 3.18 3.92
N PRO A 596 28.40 1.89 4.32
CA PRO A 596 28.56 0.78 3.38
C PRO A 596 27.38 0.66 2.40
N HIS A 597 26.20 1.17 2.77
CA HIS A 597 25.00 1.12 1.96
C HIS A 597 24.91 2.18 0.87
N HIS A 598 25.77 3.22 0.88
CA HIS A 598 25.69 4.32 -0.07
C HIS A 598 25.82 3.84 -1.53
N PHE A 599 26.92 3.15 -1.82
CA PHE A 599 27.20 2.59 -3.16
C PHE A 599 26.11 1.58 -3.57
N GLU A 600 25.75 0.67 -2.66
CA GLU A 600 24.73 -0.36 -2.85
C GLU A 600 23.37 0.22 -3.28
N LEU A 601 23.03 1.42 -2.81
CA LEU A 601 21.77 2.10 -3.09
C LEU A 601 21.82 2.96 -4.36
N ILE A 602 22.90 3.71 -4.64
CA ILE A 602 22.98 4.61 -5.81
C ILE A 602 23.44 3.92 -7.12
N ASP A 603 23.96 2.69 -7.05
CA ASP A 603 24.49 2.01 -8.24
C ASP A 603 23.39 1.77 -9.30
N LYS A 604 23.71 2.02 -10.58
CA LYS A 604 22.78 1.96 -11.73
C LYS A 604 22.48 0.51 -12.18
N VAL A 605 22.35 -0.37 -11.20
CA VAL A 605 21.93 -1.76 -11.33
C VAL A 605 20.48 -1.88 -10.88
N LYS A 606 19.69 -2.59 -11.69
CA LYS A 606 18.28 -2.86 -11.45
C LYS A 606 18.09 -3.78 -10.24
N LEU A 607 17.02 -3.58 -9.47
CA LEU A 607 16.63 -4.49 -8.39
C LEU A 607 16.11 -5.83 -8.95
N GLU A 608 17.02 -6.77 -9.21
CA GLU A 608 16.71 -8.13 -9.69
C GLU A 608 16.60 -9.13 -8.54
N ALA A 609 15.37 -9.53 -8.20
CA ALA A 609 15.15 -10.74 -7.42
C ALA A 609 15.53 -11.98 -8.27
N HIS A 610 16.20 -12.96 -7.67
CA HIS A 610 16.47 -14.22 -8.33
C HIS A 610 15.14 -14.92 -8.67
N GLN A 611 14.92 -15.23 -9.96
CA GLN A 611 13.72 -15.95 -10.37
C GLN A 611 13.73 -17.36 -9.76
N LEU A 612 12.74 -17.62 -8.88
CA LEU A 612 12.46 -18.97 -8.39
C LEU A 612 12.11 -19.89 -9.57
N SER A 613 12.43 -21.18 -9.48
CA SER A 613 12.27 -22.10 -10.61
C SER A 613 10.80 -22.21 -11.03
N GLU A 614 10.52 -22.55 -12.29
CA GLU A 614 9.15 -22.86 -12.74
C GLU A 614 8.45 -23.89 -11.83
N LEU A 615 9.19 -24.80 -11.22
CA LEU A 615 8.67 -25.81 -10.30
C LEU A 615 8.24 -25.23 -8.95
N ASP A 616 8.95 -24.20 -8.46
CA ASP A 616 8.63 -23.50 -7.23
C ASP A 616 7.51 -22.49 -7.45
N ILE A 617 7.55 -21.76 -8.57
CA ILE A 617 6.43 -20.95 -9.07
C ILE A 617 5.15 -21.81 -9.11
N LYS A 618 5.19 -23.02 -9.67
CA LYS A 618 4.03 -23.93 -9.72
C LYS A 618 3.56 -24.47 -8.35
N ARG A 619 4.36 -24.36 -7.29
CA ARG A 619 3.92 -24.59 -5.89
C ARG A 619 3.27 -23.36 -5.29
N VAL A 620 3.86 -22.18 -5.47
CA VAL A 620 3.34 -20.90 -4.96
C VAL A 620 2.03 -20.53 -5.67
N THR A 621 1.99 -20.57 -7.01
CA THR A 621 0.82 -20.22 -7.83
C THR A 621 -0.35 -21.21 -7.75
N ALA A 622 -0.24 -22.26 -6.92
CA ALA A 622 -1.40 -23.04 -6.48
C ALA A 622 -2.37 -22.16 -5.67
N GLY A 623 -1.84 -21.15 -4.97
CA GLY A 623 -2.57 -19.92 -4.64
C GLY A 623 -2.53 -19.00 -5.86
N ARG A 624 -3.67 -18.78 -6.51
CA ARG A 624 -3.76 -17.99 -7.76
C ARG A 624 -3.21 -16.58 -7.55
N SER A 625 -2.40 -16.10 -8.50
CA SER A 625 -1.79 -14.75 -8.51
C SER A 625 -2.78 -13.66 -8.08
N MET A 626 -2.51 -13.00 -6.95
CA MET A 626 -3.22 -11.79 -6.57
C MET A 626 -2.65 -10.61 -7.39
N ASN A 627 -3.27 -10.37 -8.54
CA ASN A 627 -3.22 -9.05 -9.17
C ASN A 627 -4.08 -8.09 -8.34
N VAL A 628 -3.55 -7.65 -7.20
CA VAL A 628 -4.15 -6.61 -6.36
C VAL A 628 -3.28 -5.37 -6.49
N ASP A 629 -3.82 -4.34 -7.13
CA ASP A 629 -3.30 -2.97 -7.00
C ASP A 629 -3.47 -2.54 -5.54
N LEU A 630 -2.44 -2.72 -4.72
CA LEU A 630 -2.36 -2.17 -3.36
C LEU A 630 -2.03 -0.67 -3.42
N ASP A 631 -2.81 0.06 -4.23
CA ASP A 631 -2.70 1.50 -4.51
C ASP A 631 -3.26 2.31 -3.32
N ILE A 632 -2.48 2.29 -2.22
CA ILE A 632 -2.61 3.18 -1.07
C ILE A 632 -2.46 4.65 -1.55
N PRO A 633 -3.12 5.65 -0.94
CA PRO A 633 -3.43 6.94 -1.57
C PRO A 633 -2.32 7.80 -2.19
N GLU A 634 -1.04 7.43 -2.11
CA GLU A 634 0.07 8.09 -2.83
C GLU A 634 0.30 7.51 -4.24
N SER A 635 -0.40 6.42 -4.59
CA SER A 635 -0.47 5.84 -5.92
C SER A 635 -1.91 5.52 -6.33
N VAL A 636 -2.35 5.99 -7.51
CA VAL A 636 -3.75 5.88 -7.97
C VAL A 636 -3.87 5.73 -9.50
N GLY A 637 -3.85 4.49 -10.01
CA GLY A 637 -4.10 4.22 -11.43
C GLY A 637 -5.57 4.45 -11.81
N LEU A 638 -5.85 4.98 -13.01
CA LEU A 638 -7.20 5.02 -13.59
C LEU A 638 -7.28 4.31 -14.95
N TYR A 639 -8.33 3.50 -15.09
CA TYR A 639 -8.69 2.85 -16.34
C TYR A 639 -9.41 3.81 -17.28
N THR A 640 -8.98 3.84 -18.53
CA THR A 640 -9.73 4.44 -19.64
C THR A 640 -9.73 3.46 -20.81
N ARG A 641 -10.90 3.38 -21.46
CA ARG A 641 -11.34 2.47 -22.52
C ARG A 641 -10.23 1.94 -23.44
N ALA A 642 -10.15 0.60 -23.58
CA ALA A 642 -9.31 -0.05 -24.57
C ALA A 642 -9.67 0.40 -26.01
N PRO A 643 -8.69 0.60 -26.91
CA PRO A 643 -8.95 0.84 -28.33
C PRO A 643 -9.71 -0.34 -28.95
N MET A 644 -10.70 -0.05 -29.80
CA MET A 644 -11.32 -1.07 -30.64
C MET A 644 -10.29 -1.61 -31.65
N PRO A 645 -10.32 -2.91 -31.99
CA PRO A 645 -9.35 -3.48 -32.92
C PRO A 645 -9.54 -2.91 -34.34
N ALA A 646 -8.58 -2.11 -34.79
CA ALA A 646 -8.51 -1.67 -36.18
C ALA A 646 -8.19 -2.87 -37.09
N SER A 647 -8.96 -3.05 -38.16
CA SER A 647 -8.80 -4.18 -39.08
C SER A 647 -7.56 -4.02 -39.96
N ASN A 648 -6.78 -5.09 -40.11
CA ASN A 648 -5.63 -5.15 -41.01
C ASN A 648 -6.02 -4.87 -42.47
N ARG A 649 -5.44 -3.83 -43.08
CA ARG A 649 -5.07 -3.84 -44.50
C ARG A 649 -3.73 -3.13 -44.71
N LEU A 650 -2.73 -3.88 -45.17
CA LEU A 650 -1.59 -3.30 -45.88
C LEU A 650 -2.09 -2.73 -47.23
N MET A 651 -1.53 -1.61 -47.65
CA MET A 651 -0.81 -1.54 -48.94
C MET A 651 0.30 -0.50 -48.82
N ASP A 652 1.47 -0.83 -49.37
CA ASP A 652 2.55 0.13 -49.61
C ASP A 652 2.15 1.12 -50.70
N LEU A 653 2.74 2.32 -50.68
CA LEU A 653 3.29 2.98 -51.87
C LEU A 653 4.21 4.13 -51.45
N ASP A 654 5.32 4.29 -52.18
CA ASP A 654 6.48 5.09 -51.78
C ASP A 654 6.66 6.32 -52.72
N PHE A 655 7.61 7.19 -52.38
CA PHE A 655 8.12 8.37 -53.10
C PHE A 655 7.23 9.65 -53.16
N GLY A 656 7.86 10.80 -52.88
CA GLY A 656 7.27 12.12 -53.17
C GLY A 656 7.98 13.33 -52.56
N ARG A 657 9.14 13.75 -53.09
CA ARG A 657 9.72 15.08 -52.75
C ARG A 657 8.96 16.20 -53.48
N LEU A 658 8.46 17.20 -52.75
CA LEU A 658 8.20 18.61 -53.12
C LEU A 658 7.42 19.25 -51.94
N GLY A 659 7.48 20.54 -51.61
CA GLY A 659 8.27 21.66 -52.10
C GLY A 659 7.89 22.93 -51.28
N ARG A 660 8.75 23.95 -51.22
CA ARG A 660 8.44 25.22 -50.51
C ARG A 660 7.23 25.91 -51.15
N HIS A 661 6.36 26.58 -50.38
CA HIS A 661 6.31 28.05 -50.38
C HIS A 661 5.44 28.69 -49.27
N LYS A 662 5.64 30.01 -49.14
CA LYS A 662 4.91 31.04 -48.34
C LYS A 662 3.38 30.93 -48.46
N ASN A 663 2.56 31.46 -47.54
CA ASN A 663 2.70 32.69 -46.74
C ASN A 663 2.55 32.50 -45.22
#